data_AF-A0A9X3ZLR5-F1
#
_entry.id   AF-A0A9X3ZLR5-F1
#
_cell.length_a   1.000
_cell.length_b   1.000
_cell.length_c   1.000
_cell.angle_alpha   90.00
_cell.angle_beta   90.00
_cell.angle_gamma   90.00
#
_symmetry.space_group_name_H-M   'P 1'
#
loop_
_entity.id
_entity.type
_entity.pdbx_description
1 polymer ?
#
loop_
_entity_poly.entity_id
_entity_poly.type
_entity_poly.pdbx_seq_one_letter_code
_entity_poly.pdbx_strand_id
1 'polypeptide(L)'
;MAKIAENPLVLVDGSSYLYRAFHAFPPLTNSLNEPTGAMYGVLNMLKSLISQVQPSHIAVVFDAKGKTFRDEIFEQYKSHRPPMPEELRSQILPLHNIIRALGIPLLVVEGVEADDVIGTLAVQASRAGKKVLISTGDKDMAQLVDENIMLINTMNNTLLDREGVLEKYGLPPELIIDYLALMGDSSDNIPGIPGVGEKTALGLLQGIGSMAEIYANLDKVASLSLRGAKTLGAKLAEAKDLADLSYLLATIKTDVALDVSPEQLTFGVANKDALIEYFARYEFKRWLNEVMNGGESSVTNGSEQAVKINPYQATPSANERENTVSVQIDRSQYQCLLELSELKRWIDKLNQAKCIAIDTETDSLDYMVAHLVGVSFALENGEAAYLPLRHDYLGAPQQVDFQTALSLLKPVLENPEIHKVGQNIKYDLSIFARHGIEVQGVSYDTMLLSYVLDSTGRHNMDELAKRYLGHQTIHFEDIAGKGKAQLTFNQIPLEQAAEYAAEDADITMKLQQVLWEKVVAQPELVKLYQTMELPLASVLSRIERHGVLIDSDALFSQSQQIGVRLTALEQQAYELAGQQFNLASPKQLQEILFDKLGLPVLKKTPKGAPSTNEEVLEELAYEHALPKLLVEHRGLSKLKSTYTDKLPLMVNKDTGRVHTSYHQAVTATGRLSSSDPNLQNIPIRNEEGRRIRQAFISPEGYQIMAADYSQIELRIMAHLSQDKGLINAFNEGKDIHRSTAAEIFGIPLAQVSSEQRRSAKAINFGLIYGMSSFGLSRQLGIPRHEAQKYMDLYFQRYPGVQAFMHDIRETAKAQGYVTTLFDRRLYLPDIQSSNAIRRKAAERVAINAPMQGTAADIIKRAMITLDREIAGQPDIKMIMQVHDELVFEVRSDKIEHFRTIIKTTMEQAAQLVVPLIVDVGVGKNWDEAH
;
A
#
# COMPACT_ATOMS: atom_id res chain seq x y z
N MET A 1 -30.16 10.23 13.54
CA MET A 1 -28.76 10.61 13.25
C MET A 1 -28.65 12.10 13.37
N ALA A 2 -27.82 12.58 14.29
CA ALA A 2 -27.50 13.99 14.46
C ALA A 2 -27.08 14.62 13.12
N LYS A 3 -27.54 15.84 12.83
CA LYS A 3 -27.11 16.62 11.66
C LYS A 3 -26.47 17.90 12.15
N ILE A 4 -25.37 18.28 11.51
CA ILE A 4 -24.74 19.57 11.75
C ILE A 4 -25.73 20.67 11.34
N ALA A 5 -25.95 21.65 12.22
CA ALA A 5 -26.80 22.78 11.92
C ALA A 5 -26.24 23.58 10.72
N GLU A 6 -27.10 24.28 9.99
CA GLU A 6 -26.64 25.18 8.93
C GLU A 6 -25.87 26.36 9.53
N ASN A 7 -24.68 26.62 8.98
CA ASN A 7 -23.83 27.76 9.32
C ASN A 7 -23.62 27.99 10.85
N PRO A 8 -23.12 26.99 11.59
CA PRO A 8 -22.88 27.13 13.02
C PRO A 8 -21.61 27.97 13.28
N LEU A 9 -21.49 28.53 14.48
CA LEU A 9 -20.20 28.98 14.99
C LEU A 9 -19.31 27.76 15.22
N VAL A 10 -18.16 27.70 14.55
CA VAL A 10 -17.21 26.59 14.71
C VAL A 10 -16.08 26.99 15.67
N LEU A 11 -15.95 26.24 16.77
CA LEU A 11 -14.85 26.42 17.72
C LEU A 11 -13.93 25.22 17.65
N VAL A 12 -12.66 25.43 17.31
CA VAL A 12 -11.67 24.38 17.14
C VAL A 12 -10.70 24.39 18.31
N ASP A 13 -10.58 23.23 18.96
CA ASP A 13 -9.55 22.97 19.96
C ASP A 13 -8.20 22.71 19.27
N GLY A 14 -7.43 23.79 19.11
CA GLY A 14 -6.13 23.79 18.44
C GLY A 14 -5.08 22.95 19.15
N SER A 15 -5.09 22.94 20.48
CA SER A 15 -4.19 22.12 21.30
C SER A 15 -4.41 20.63 21.07
N SER A 16 -5.67 20.17 21.09
CA SER A 16 -6.02 18.78 20.78
C SER A 16 -5.74 18.43 19.33
N TYR A 17 -6.01 19.34 18.38
CA TYR A 17 -5.61 19.15 16.97
C TYR A 17 -4.10 18.92 16.83
N LEU A 18 -3.28 19.71 17.51
CA LEU A 18 -1.83 19.65 17.43
C LEU A 18 -1.25 18.32 17.93
N TYR A 19 -1.67 17.87 19.12
CA TYR A 19 -1.23 16.58 19.67
C TYR A 19 -1.70 15.39 18.82
N ARG A 20 -2.95 15.46 18.32
CA ARG A 20 -3.48 14.42 17.43
C ARG A 20 -2.71 14.36 16.11
N ALA A 21 -2.42 15.50 15.51
CA ALA A 21 -1.63 15.56 14.28
C ALA A 21 -0.22 14.98 14.49
N PHE A 22 0.43 15.29 15.61
CA PHE A 22 1.76 14.78 15.94
C PHE A 22 1.83 13.25 16.05
N HIS A 23 0.79 12.61 16.61
CA HIS A 23 0.74 11.15 16.73
C HIS A 23 0.18 10.43 15.51
N ALA A 24 -0.67 11.09 14.72
CA ALA A 24 -1.35 10.48 13.57
C ALA A 24 -0.54 10.59 12.27
N PHE A 25 0.21 11.68 12.08
CA PHE A 25 1.00 11.91 10.86
C PHE A 25 2.43 11.41 11.02
N PRO A 26 3.07 10.93 9.93
CA PRO A 26 4.49 10.62 9.97
C PRO A 26 5.30 11.87 10.35
N PRO A 27 6.46 11.72 11.00
CA PRO A 27 7.35 12.85 11.29
C PRO A 27 7.93 13.37 9.98
N LEU A 28 7.24 14.33 9.37
CA LEU A 28 7.70 15.04 8.18
C LEU A 28 8.72 16.11 8.60
N THR A 29 9.78 16.26 7.83
CA THR A 29 10.76 17.33 7.95
C THR A 29 10.94 18.03 6.60
N ASN A 30 11.25 19.33 6.61
CA ASN A 30 11.64 20.05 5.39
C ASN A 30 13.14 19.87 5.08
N SER A 31 13.60 20.42 3.96
CA SER A 31 15.03 20.36 3.57
C SER A 31 16.00 21.07 4.52
N LEU A 32 15.51 21.90 5.46
CA LEU A 32 16.29 22.50 6.55
C LEU A 32 16.29 21.63 7.82
N ASN A 33 15.72 20.43 7.76
CA ASN A 33 15.54 19.50 8.88
C ASN A 33 14.65 20.06 10.01
N GLU A 34 13.80 21.05 9.72
CA GLU A 34 12.75 21.53 10.61
C GLU A 34 11.55 20.56 10.55
N PRO A 35 10.96 20.14 11.69
CA PRO A 35 9.80 19.26 11.69
C PRO A 35 8.55 20.02 11.21
N THR A 36 7.75 19.40 10.35
CA THR A 36 6.56 20.01 9.72
C THR A 36 5.31 19.16 9.80
N GLY A 37 5.42 17.90 10.24
CA GLY A 37 4.33 16.92 10.22
C GLY A 37 3.09 17.31 11.01
N ALA A 38 3.26 17.90 12.20
CA ALA A 38 2.13 18.30 13.04
C ALA A 38 1.38 19.49 12.43
N MET A 39 2.11 20.49 11.90
CA MET A 39 1.50 21.64 11.21
C MET A 39 0.69 21.19 9.99
N TYR A 40 1.29 20.32 9.17
CA TYR A 40 0.64 19.78 7.98
C TYR A 40 -0.64 19.01 8.33
N GLY A 41 -0.61 18.22 9.42
CA GLY A 41 -1.79 17.52 9.92
C GLY A 41 -2.90 18.46 10.36
N VAL A 42 -2.59 19.48 11.18
CA VAL A 42 -3.59 20.46 11.66
C VAL A 42 -4.23 21.21 10.49
N LEU A 43 -3.45 21.66 9.53
CA LEU A 43 -3.95 22.40 8.36
C LEU A 43 -4.90 21.54 7.50
N ASN A 44 -4.61 20.24 7.33
CA ASN A 44 -5.54 19.32 6.64
C ASN A 44 -6.82 19.06 7.44
N MET A 45 -6.72 18.95 8.77
CA MET A 45 -7.90 18.76 9.61
C MET A 45 -8.80 20.00 9.60
N LEU A 46 -8.21 21.20 9.62
CA LEU A 46 -8.95 22.46 9.42
C LEU A 46 -9.60 22.50 8.04
N LYS A 47 -8.85 22.16 6.99
CA LYS A 47 -9.38 22.06 5.63
C LYS A 47 -10.61 21.18 5.54
N SER A 48 -10.53 19.97 6.08
CA SER A 48 -11.65 19.02 6.07
C SER A 48 -12.87 19.56 6.80
N LEU A 49 -12.67 20.16 7.98
CA LEU A 49 -13.76 20.74 8.78
C LEU A 49 -14.43 21.92 8.06
N ILE A 50 -13.64 22.84 7.52
CA ILE A 50 -14.14 24.02 6.79
C ILE A 50 -14.89 23.57 5.53
N SER A 51 -14.36 22.58 4.80
CA SER A 51 -15.01 22.03 3.61
C SER A 51 -16.37 21.40 3.92
N GLN A 52 -16.45 20.68 5.04
CA GLN A 52 -17.65 19.96 5.45
C GLN A 52 -18.74 20.88 6.02
N VAL A 53 -18.36 21.93 6.76
CA VAL A 53 -19.30 22.77 7.51
C VAL A 53 -19.58 24.10 6.82
N GLN A 54 -18.65 24.59 6.00
CA GLN A 54 -18.68 25.91 5.36
C GLN A 54 -19.11 27.03 6.31
N PRO A 55 -18.44 27.21 7.48
CA PRO A 55 -18.92 28.14 8.49
C PRO A 55 -18.63 29.59 8.12
N SER A 56 -19.53 30.50 8.46
CA SER A 56 -19.29 31.95 8.39
C SER A 56 -18.49 32.47 9.59
N HIS A 57 -18.60 31.78 10.73
CA HIS A 57 -17.90 32.12 11.97
C HIS A 57 -17.06 30.93 12.45
N ILE A 58 -15.78 31.17 12.70
CA ILE A 58 -14.83 30.16 13.15
C ILE A 58 -13.77 30.77 14.07
N ALA A 59 -13.30 30.01 15.06
CA ALA A 59 -12.08 30.33 15.79
C ALA A 59 -11.29 29.07 16.14
N VAL A 60 -9.96 29.20 16.17
CA VAL A 60 -9.05 28.16 16.68
C VAL A 60 -8.46 28.65 18.01
N VAL A 61 -8.61 27.85 19.05
CA VAL A 61 -8.16 28.19 20.41
C VAL A 61 -7.01 27.28 20.80
N PHE A 62 -5.91 27.85 21.29
CA PHE A 62 -4.76 27.09 21.80
C PHE A 62 -4.50 27.44 23.26
N ASP A 63 -3.92 26.50 24.00
CA ASP A 63 -3.47 26.73 25.37
C ASP A 63 -2.35 27.79 25.40
N ALA A 64 -2.42 28.66 26.41
CA ALA A 64 -1.32 29.56 26.72
C ALA A 64 -0.17 28.82 27.40
N LYS A 65 1.04 29.36 27.28
CA LYS A 65 2.19 28.85 28.01
C LYS A 65 2.13 29.34 29.45
N GLY A 66 2.18 28.43 30.42
CA GLY A 66 2.26 28.80 31.84
C GLY A 66 1.39 27.90 32.71
N LYS A 67 1.27 28.29 33.98
CA LYS A 67 0.31 27.68 34.90
C LYS A 67 -1.08 28.29 34.69
N THR A 68 -2.10 27.50 34.97
CA THR A 68 -3.51 27.86 34.94
C THR A 68 -4.04 27.98 36.37
N PHE A 69 -5.26 28.49 36.53
CA PHE A 69 -5.92 28.50 37.83
C PHE A 69 -6.10 27.09 38.44
N ARG A 70 -6.15 26.02 37.62
CA ARG A 70 -6.22 24.63 38.12
C ARG A 70 -4.93 24.17 38.79
N ASP A 71 -3.77 24.64 38.30
CA ASP A 71 -2.47 24.39 38.93
C ASP A 71 -2.33 25.06 40.30
N GLU A 72 -3.06 26.18 40.53
CA GLU A 72 -3.12 26.85 41.83
C GLU A 72 -4.05 26.12 42.82
N ILE A 73 -5.13 25.53 42.31
CA ILE A 73 -6.10 24.74 43.10
C ILE A 73 -5.53 23.38 43.48
N PHE A 74 -4.82 22.72 42.57
CA PHE A 74 -4.25 21.39 42.79
C PHE A 74 -2.87 21.24 42.15
N GLU A 75 -1.83 21.26 42.99
CA GLU A 75 -0.42 21.23 42.54
C GLU A 75 -0.05 19.99 41.70
N GLN A 76 -0.77 18.88 41.87
CA GLN A 76 -0.52 17.66 41.09
C GLN A 76 -1.32 17.61 39.78
N TYR A 77 -2.12 18.62 39.44
CA TYR A 77 -2.85 18.68 38.19
C TYR A 77 -1.90 18.63 36.98
N LYS A 78 -2.13 17.72 36.03
CA LYS A 78 -1.28 17.45 34.85
C LYS A 78 0.22 17.25 35.13
N SER A 79 0.64 17.06 36.40
CA SER A 79 2.05 17.06 36.82
C SER A 79 2.85 15.87 36.31
N HIS A 80 2.17 14.76 36.01
CA HIS A 80 2.75 13.54 35.45
C HIS A 80 2.86 13.56 33.92
N ARG A 81 2.34 14.62 33.26
CA ARG A 81 2.37 14.74 31.80
C ARG A 81 3.82 14.99 31.36
N PRO A 82 4.37 14.20 30.42
CA PRO A 82 5.72 14.45 29.92
C PRO A 82 5.78 15.85 29.28
N PRO A 83 6.94 16.54 29.36
CA PRO A 83 7.10 17.83 28.71
C PRO A 83 6.85 17.67 27.20
N MET A 84 6.27 18.71 26.58
CA MET A 84 5.99 18.70 25.15
C MET A 84 7.28 18.40 24.36
N PRO A 85 7.25 17.43 23.42
CA PRO A 85 8.40 17.10 22.60
C PRO A 85 8.95 18.32 21.87
N GLU A 86 10.27 18.46 21.80
CA GLU A 86 10.92 19.60 21.16
C GLU A 86 10.48 19.78 19.70
N GLU A 87 10.32 18.66 18.98
CA GLU A 87 9.86 18.62 17.60
C GLU A 87 8.42 19.15 17.44
N LEU A 88 7.57 18.98 18.45
CA LEU A 88 6.20 19.51 18.45
C LEU A 88 6.20 20.99 18.84
N ARG A 89 7.01 21.36 19.83
CA ARG A 89 7.12 22.72 20.34
C ARG A 89 7.59 23.71 19.27
N SER A 90 8.55 23.32 18.43
CA SER A 90 9.07 24.17 17.35
C SER A 90 8.06 24.47 16.23
N GLN A 91 6.96 23.70 16.16
CA GLN A 91 5.90 23.83 15.15
C GLN A 91 4.75 24.76 15.56
N ILE A 92 4.63 25.12 16.84
CA ILE A 92 3.48 25.90 17.36
C ILE A 92 3.44 27.31 16.78
N LEU A 93 4.54 28.06 16.93
CA LEU A 93 4.57 29.46 16.51
C LEU A 93 4.36 29.60 14.98
N PRO A 94 5.01 28.79 14.12
CA PRO A 94 4.75 28.85 12.70
C PRO A 94 3.32 28.46 12.32
N LEU A 95 2.74 27.44 12.98
CA LEU A 95 1.34 27.07 12.79
C LEU A 95 0.40 28.22 13.13
N HIS A 96 0.61 28.91 14.25
CA HIS A 96 -0.20 30.07 14.63
C HIS A 96 -0.14 31.18 13.57
N ASN A 97 1.03 31.42 13.00
CA ASN A 97 1.20 32.42 11.95
C ASN A 97 0.47 32.03 10.67
N ILE A 98 0.53 30.75 10.28
CA ILE A 98 -0.19 30.23 9.11
C ILE A 98 -1.71 30.33 9.31
N ILE A 99 -2.24 29.95 10.49
CA ILE A 99 -3.69 30.03 10.79
C ILE A 99 -4.18 31.48 10.69
N ARG A 100 -3.43 32.45 11.25
CA ARG A 100 -3.77 33.88 11.11
C ARG A 100 -3.68 34.34 9.65
N ALA A 101 -2.68 33.90 8.91
CA ALA A 101 -2.53 34.23 7.49
C ALA A 101 -3.64 33.62 6.61
N LEU A 102 -4.26 32.52 7.03
CA LEU A 102 -5.46 31.96 6.40
C LEU A 102 -6.73 32.79 6.67
N GLY A 103 -6.64 33.84 7.49
CA GLY A 103 -7.79 34.66 7.88
C GLY A 103 -8.64 34.04 8.99
N ILE A 104 -8.14 33.03 9.70
CA ILE A 104 -8.87 32.37 10.78
C ILE A 104 -8.53 33.05 12.14
N PRO A 105 -9.53 33.53 12.90
CA PRO A 105 -9.31 34.03 14.25
C PRO A 105 -8.63 32.99 15.14
N LEU A 106 -7.50 33.36 15.76
CA LEU A 106 -6.74 32.50 16.67
C LEU A 106 -6.65 33.14 18.05
N LEU A 107 -7.09 32.40 19.07
CA LEU A 107 -7.14 32.87 20.46
C LEU A 107 -6.17 32.07 21.33
N VAL A 108 -5.42 32.78 22.18
CA VAL A 108 -4.54 32.24 23.22
C VAL A 108 -4.70 33.15 24.44
N VAL A 109 -5.28 32.64 25.52
CA VAL A 109 -5.62 33.44 26.71
C VAL A 109 -4.83 32.91 27.90
N GLU A 110 -4.05 33.77 28.55
CA GLU A 110 -3.20 33.37 29.68
C GLU A 110 -4.04 33.08 30.94
N GLY A 111 -3.54 32.15 31.77
CA GLY A 111 -4.14 31.81 33.07
C GLY A 111 -5.33 30.84 33.02
N VAL A 112 -5.79 30.45 31.83
CA VAL A 112 -6.89 29.49 31.61
C VAL A 112 -6.51 28.49 30.50
N GLU A 113 -7.26 27.39 30.38
CA GLU A 113 -7.07 26.40 29.31
C GLU A 113 -7.89 26.77 28.07
N ALA A 114 -7.51 26.25 26.90
CA ALA A 114 -8.25 26.43 25.65
C ALA A 114 -9.73 26.01 25.81
N ASP A 115 -9.94 24.98 26.60
CA ASP A 115 -11.24 24.42 26.95
C ASP A 115 -12.18 25.45 27.61
N ASP A 116 -11.64 26.29 28.50
CA ASP A 116 -12.40 27.32 29.21
C ASP A 116 -12.79 28.48 28.27
N VAL A 117 -11.90 28.83 27.34
CA VAL A 117 -12.17 29.86 26.32
C VAL A 117 -13.24 29.36 25.34
N ILE A 118 -13.12 28.10 24.88
CA ILE A 118 -14.13 27.45 24.02
C ILE A 118 -15.47 27.38 24.76
N GLY A 119 -15.48 26.92 26.01
CA GLY A 119 -16.69 26.83 26.83
C GLY A 119 -17.39 28.17 27.01
N THR A 120 -16.61 29.22 27.30
CA THR A 120 -17.14 30.59 27.43
C THR A 120 -17.79 31.07 26.13
N LEU A 121 -17.13 30.92 24.98
CA LEU A 121 -17.67 31.35 23.68
C LEU A 121 -18.88 30.52 23.26
N ALA A 122 -18.86 29.21 23.48
CA ALA A 122 -19.95 28.31 23.15
C ALA A 122 -21.22 28.65 23.95
N VAL A 123 -21.09 28.86 25.26
CA VAL A 123 -22.22 29.20 26.14
C VAL A 123 -22.76 30.59 25.84
N GLN A 124 -21.89 31.57 25.57
CA GLN A 124 -22.34 32.91 25.14
C GLN A 124 -23.15 32.84 23.84
N ALA A 125 -22.68 32.08 22.84
CA ALA A 125 -23.39 31.90 21.58
C ALA A 125 -24.70 31.11 21.75
N SER A 126 -24.72 30.05 22.55
CA SER A 126 -25.94 29.28 22.86
C SER A 126 -26.99 30.13 23.56
N ARG A 127 -26.60 30.96 24.55
CA ARG A 127 -27.51 31.91 25.22
C ARG A 127 -28.08 32.97 24.27
N ALA A 128 -27.34 33.30 23.21
CA ALA A 128 -27.81 34.16 22.13
C ALA A 128 -28.64 33.42 21.06
N GLY A 129 -28.93 32.12 21.25
CA GLY A 129 -29.71 31.29 20.33
C GLY A 129 -28.97 30.83 19.08
N LYS A 130 -27.64 30.96 19.03
CA LYS A 130 -26.82 30.55 17.88
C LYS A 130 -26.39 29.10 18.01
N LYS A 131 -26.41 28.37 16.89
CA LYS A 131 -25.89 27.01 16.82
C LYS A 131 -24.36 27.02 16.84
N VAL A 132 -23.77 26.14 17.65
CA VAL A 132 -22.33 26.02 17.87
C VAL A 132 -21.88 24.59 17.60
N LEU A 133 -20.77 24.45 16.89
CA LEU A 133 -20.10 23.19 16.66
C LEU A 133 -18.69 23.25 17.23
N ILE A 134 -18.43 22.49 18.28
CA ILE A 134 -17.10 22.39 18.89
C ILE A 134 -16.39 21.19 18.26
N SER A 135 -15.25 21.44 17.61
CA SER A 135 -14.41 20.38 17.06
C SER A 135 -13.29 20.02 18.03
N THR A 136 -13.46 18.89 18.72
CA THR A 136 -12.54 18.42 19.76
C THR A 136 -12.56 16.88 19.85
N GLY A 137 -11.46 16.32 20.35
CA GLY A 137 -11.40 14.92 20.78
C GLY A 137 -11.66 14.74 22.26
N ASP A 138 -11.74 15.83 23.03
CA ASP A 138 -11.85 15.79 24.47
C ASP A 138 -13.24 15.36 24.91
N LYS A 139 -13.28 14.46 25.89
CA LYS A 139 -14.53 13.96 26.48
C LYS A 139 -15.13 14.99 27.44
N ASP A 140 -14.32 15.86 28.02
CA ASP A 140 -14.74 16.82 29.05
C ASP A 140 -15.69 17.87 28.45
N MET A 141 -15.51 18.16 27.16
CA MET A 141 -16.38 19.02 26.35
C MET A 141 -17.83 18.54 26.26
N ALA A 142 -18.11 17.26 26.56
CA ALA A 142 -19.47 16.73 26.57
C ALA A 142 -20.37 17.42 27.62
N GLN A 143 -19.79 18.05 28.65
CA GLN A 143 -20.54 18.83 29.64
C GLN A 143 -21.19 20.11 29.08
N LEU A 144 -20.74 20.58 27.91
CA LEU A 144 -21.24 21.81 27.27
C LEU A 144 -22.37 21.56 26.28
N VAL A 145 -22.68 20.30 25.97
CA VAL A 145 -23.68 19.95 24.95
C VAL A 145 -25.09 20.34 25.43
N ASP A 146 -25.78 21.16 24.64
CA ASP A 146 -27.14 21.60 24.89
C ASP A 146 -27.98 21.59 23.59
N GLU A 147 -29.11 22.30 23.55
CA GLU A 147 -29.96 22.38 22.35
C GLU A 147 -29.29 23.09 21.16
N ASN A 148 -28.24 23.88 21.41
CA ASN A 148 -27.53 24.69 20.43
C ASN A 148 -26.07 24.26 20.23
N ILE A 149 -25.45 23.58 21.19
CA ILE A 149 -24.04 23.18 21.17
C ILE A 149 -23.93 21.69 20.82
N MET A 150 -23.14 21.39 19.79
CA MET A 150 -22.82 20.01 19.37
C MET A 150 -21.30 19.80 19.33
N LEU A 151 -20.84 18.57 19.52
CA LEU A 151 -19.43 18.21 19.37
C LEU A 151 -19.19 17.38 18.12
N ILE A 152 -18.08 17.63 17.43
CA ILE A 152 -17.60 16.79 16.34
C ILE A 152 -16.17 16.30 16.60
N ASN A 153 -15.97 15.00 16.42
CA ASN A 153 -14.64 14.41 16.32
C ASN A 153 -14.32 14.10 14.85
N THR A 154 -13.49 14.93 14.23
CA THR A 154 -13.16 14.86 12.80
C THR A 154 -12.28 13.65 12.40
N MET A 155 -11.81 12.84 13.36
CA MET A 155 -11.02 11.62 13.07
C MET A 155 -11.90 10.43 12.67
N ASN A 156 -13.06 10.30 13.31
CA ASN A 156 -14.02 9.23 13.08
C ASN A 156 -15.38 9.76 12.59
N ASN A 157 -15.48 11.08 12.38
CA ASN A 157 -16.70 11.80 12.02
C ASN A 157 -17.86 11.53 12.99
N THR A 158 -17.56 11.29 14.28
CA THR A 158 -18.59 11.14 15.31
C THR A 158 -19.11 12.51 15.72
N LEU A 159 -20.42 12.70 15.57
CA LEU A 159 -21.15 13.89 15.98
C LEU A 159 -21.95 13.57 17.25
N LEU A 160 -21.81 14.41 18.28
CA LEU A 160 -22.51 14.26 19.57
C LEU A 160 -23.43 15.47 19.78
N ASP A 161 -24.73 15.25 19.63
CA ASP A 161 -25.78 16.04 20.27
C ASP A 161 -26.13 15.45 21.64
N ARG A 162 -27.15 16.00 22.30
CA ARG A 162 -27.61 15.52 23.61
C ARG A 162 -27.92 14.02 23.63
N GLU A 163 -28.59 13.51 22.59
CA GLU A 163 -28.88 12.08 22.45
C GLU A 163 -27.59 11.27 22.25
N GLY A 164 -26.67 11.75 21.41
CA GLY A 164 -25.37 11.12 21.20
C GLY A 164 -24.50 11.06 22.46
N VAL A 165 -24.56 12.08 23.33
CA VAL A 165 -23.90 12.05 24.65
C VAL A 165 -24.54 10.97 25.54
N LEU A 166 -25.87 10.90 25.58
CA LEU A 166 -26.59 9.89 26.34
C LEU A 166 -26.29 8.46 25.85
N GLU A 167 -26.24 8.23 24.54
CA GLU A 167 -25.88 6.93 23.97
C GLU A 167 -24.42 6.55 24.27
N LYS A 168 -23.50 7.51 24.18
CA LYS A 168 -22.06 7.26 24.36
C LYS A 168 -21.67 7.03 25.81
N TYR A 169 -22.19 7.84 26.73
CA TYR A 169 -21.79 7.83 28.14
C TYR A 169 -22.84 7.20 29.06
N GLY A 170 -24.06 6.93 28.56
CA GLY A 170 -25.19 6.48 29.38
C GLY A 170 -25.75 7.57 30.29
N LEU A 171 -25.30 8.81 30.14
CA LEU A 171 -25.64 9.97 30.97
C LEU A 171 -25.89 11.20 30.09
N PRO A 172 -26.83 12.09 30.46
CA PRO A 172 -27.02 13.34 29.77
C PRO A 172 -25.87 14.33 30.06
N PRO A 173 -25.66 15.36 29.23
CA PRO A 173 -24.59 16.37 29.36
C PRO A 173 -24.44 16.97 30.76
N GLU A 174 -25.56 17.28 31.44
CA GLU A 174 -25.57 17.88 32.77
C GLU A 174 -24.97 17.01 33.89
N LEU A 175 -24.78 15.69 33.65
CA LEU A 175 -24.19 14.76 34.61
C LEU A 175 -22.73 14.37 34.26
N ILE A 176 -22.16 14.94 33.19
CA ILE A 176 -20.79 14.60 32.75
C ILE A 176 -19.76 15.09 33.76
N ILE A 177 -19.97 16.27 34.37
CA ILE A 177 -19.06 16.80 35.40
C ILE A 177 -19.06 15.87 36.61
N ASP A 178 -20.25 15.48 37.09
CA ASP A 178 -20.38 14.54 38.21
C ASP A 178 -19.71 13.19 37.90
N TYR A 179 -19.84 12.70 36.66
CA TYR A 179 -19.23 11.46 36.22
C TYR A 179 -17.71 11.50 36.27
N LEU A 180 -17.10 12.57 35.76
CA LEU A 180 -15.65 12.79 35.80
C LEU A 180 -15.16 13.03 37.24
N ALA A 181 -15.93 13.73 38.06
CA ALA A 181 -15.61 13.96 39.46
C ALA A 181 -15.59 12.66 40.29
N LEU A 182 -16.53 11.75 40.03
CA LEU A 182 -16.64 10.47 40.75
C LEU A 182 -15.56 9.47 40.32
N MET A 183 -15.29 9.34 39.02
CA MET A 183 -14.29 8.41 38.49
C MET A 183 -12.85 8.94 38.66
N GLY A 184 -12.66 10.24 38.50
CA GLY A 184 -11.36 10.86 38.27
C GLY A 184 -10.91 10.75 36.81
N ASP A 185 -9.78 11.40 36.51
CA ASP A 185 -9.12 11.35 35.21
C ASP A 185 -7.61 11.20 35.38
N SER A 186 -7.09 10.04 35.02
CA SER A 186 -5.65 9.76 35.05
C SER A 186 -4.82 10.61 34.08
N SER A 187 -5.39 11.10 32.98
CA SER A 187 -4.67 11.94 32.00
C SER A 187 -4.26 13.28 32.61
N ASP A 188 -5.20 13.89 33.34
CA ASP A 188 -5.04 15.21 33.93
C ASP A 188 -4.75 15.14 35.43
N ASN A 189 -4.59 13.91 35.93
CA ASN A 189 -4.37 13.58 37.33
C ASN A 189 -5.48 14.10 38.25
N ILE A 190 -6.72 14.09 37.78
CA ILE A 190 -7.91 14.34 38.60
C ILE A 190 -8.14 13.09 39.45
N PRO A 191 -8.13 13.21 40.80
CA PRO A 191 -7.99 12.04 41.68
C PRO A 191 -9.23 11.13 41.72
N GLY A 192 -10.43 11.68 41.56
CA GLY A 192 -11.67 10.92 41.67
C GLY A 192 -11.90 10.32 43.05
N ILE A 193 -12.89 9.43 43.18
CA ILE A 193 -13.15 8.73 44.43
C ILE A 193 -12.50 7.33 44.42
N PRO A 194 -11.65 7.00 45.41
CA PRO A 194 -11.00 5.70 45.48
C PRO A 194 -11.97 4.51 45.45
N GLY A 195 -11.81 3.65 44.44
CA GLY A 195 -12.64 2.47 44.25
C GLY A 195 -13.95 2.73 43.48
N VAL A 196 -14.17 3.96 43.01
CA VAL A 196 -15.26 4.31 42.08
C VAL A 196 -14.66 4.40 40.67
N GLY A 197 -14.91 3.38 39.85
CA GLY A 197 -14.58 3.42 38.42
C GLY A 197 -15.81 3.70 37.56
N GLU A 198 -15.63 3.68 36.24
CA GLU A 198 -16.66 3.92 35.20
C GLU A 198 -18.02 3.33 35.49
N LYS A 199 -18.08 2.00 35.68
CA LYS A 199 -19.35 1.30 35.90
C LYS A 199 -20.02 1.70 37.21
N THR A 200 -19.24 2.04 38.23
CA THR A 200 -19.75 2.44 39.54
C THR A 200 -20.26 3.88 39.50
N ALA A 201 -19.51 4.81 38.90
CA ALA A 201 -19.92 6.19 38.70
C ALA A 201 -21.20 6.29 37.86
N LEU A 202 -21.24 5.58 36.73
CA LEU A 202 -22.42 5.50 35.87
C LEU A 202 -23.66 4.97 36.63
N GLY A 203 -23.49 3.88 37.37
CA GLY A 203 -24.58 3.28 38.13
C GLY A 203 -25.10 4.15 39.28
N LEU A 204 -24.24 4.96 39.91
CA LEU A 204 -24.64 5.94 40.93
C LEU A 204 -25.48 7.06 40.31
N LEU A 205 -25.01 7.62 39.19
CA LEU A 205 -25.65 8.75 38.52
C LEU A 205 -26.97 8.37 37.85
N GLN A 206 -27.07 7.18 37.26
CA GLN A 206 -28.33 6.66 36.72
C GLN A 206 -29.34 6.28 37.82
N GLY A 207 -28.85 5.84 38.99
CA GLY A 207 -29.68 5.33 40.07
C GLY A 207 -30.22 6.38 41.04
N ILE A 208 -29.46 7.45 41.28
CA ILE A 208 -29.82 8.50 42.26
C ILE A 208 -29.92 9.88 41.60
N GLY A 209 -29.05 10.20 40.64
CA GLY A 209 -28.95 11.52 40.02
C GLY A 209 -27.57 12.15 40.24
N SER A 210 -27.50 13.48 40.24
CA SER A 210 -26.26 14.26 40.38
C SER A 210 -25.45 13.94 41.64
N MET A 211 -24.18 14.34 41.67
CA MET A 211 -23.32 14.19 42.85
C MET A 211 -23.96 14.85 44.07
N ALA A 212 -24.58 16.03 43.92
CA ALA A 212 -25.32 16.69 44.98
C ALA A 212 -26.47 15.82 45.54
N GLU A 213 -27.23 15.17 44.66
CA GLU A 213 -28.31 14.25 45.06
C GLU A 213 -27.79 12.97 45.70
N ILE A 214 -26.66 12.43 45.22
CA ILE A 214 -25.97 11.28 45.82
C ILE A 214 -25.54 11.60 47.26
N TYR A 215 -24.90 12.74 47.47
CA TYR A 215 -24.44 13.16 48.81
C TYR A 215 -25.60 13.53 49.74
N ALA A 216 -26.72 14.02 49.21
CA ALA A 216 -27.94 14.25 49.99
C ALA A 216 -28.69 12.96 50.36
N ASN A 217 -28.43 11.85 49.65
CA ASN A 217 -29.15 10.58 49.80
C ASN A 217 -28.21 9.36 49.93
N LEU A 218 -27.12 9.49 50.69
CA LEU A 218 -26.10 8.42 50.82
C LEU A 218 -26.68 7.07 51.28
N ASP A 219 -27.75 7.07 52.09
CA ASP A 219 -28.42 5.85 52.55
C ASP A 219 -29.05 5.05 51.39
N LYS A 220 -29.45 5.72 50.30
CA LYS A 220 -30.03 5.08 49.11
C LYS A 220 -28.98 4.38 48.25
N VAL A 221 -27.70 4.73 48.38
CA VAL A 221 -26.60 4.08 47.65
C VAL A 221 -26.56 2.57 47.93
N ALA A 222 -26.85 2.16 49.16
CA ALA A 222 -26.86 0.76 49.56
C ALA A 222 -27.98 -0.08 48.90
N SER A 223 -29.00 0.58 48.33
CA SER A 223 -30.12 -0.06 47.65
C SER A 223 -29.90 -0.28 46.14
N LEU A 224 -28.83 0.30 45.57
CA LEU A 224 -28.49 0.14 44.16
C LEU A 224 -27.88 -1.24 43.88
N SER A 225 -28.16 -1.78 42.69
CA SER A 225 -27.62 -3.05 42.20
C SER A 225 -26.16 -2.93 41.74
N LEU A 226 -25.28 -2.41 42.61
CA LEU A 226 -23.85 -2.18 42.34
C LEU A 226 -22.97 -3.06 43.24
N ARG A 227 -21.84 -3.52 42.69
CA ARG A 227 -20.87 -4.33 43.44
C ARG A 227 -20.26 -3.49 44.56
N GLY A 228 -20.53 -3.86 45.81
CA GLY A 228 -20.05 -3.13 46.99
C GLY A 228 -20.96 -1.98 47.45
N ALA A 229 -22.18 -1.85 46.93
CA ALA A 229 -23.14 -0.79 47.25
C ALA A 229 -23.32 -0.55 48.77
N LYS A 230 -23.34 -1.63 49.58
CA LYS A 230 -23.53 -1.55 51.05
C LYS A 230 -22.42 -0.81 51.80
N THR A 231 -21.21 -0.75 51.26
CA THR A 231 -20.06 -0.06 51.89
C THR A 231 -19.65 1.20 51.13
N LEU A 232 -20.32 1.50 50.01
CA LEU A 232 -19.98 2.60 49.12
C LEU A 232 -20.44 3.95 49.69
N GLY A 233 -21.58 4.02 50.37
CA GLY A 233 -22.07 5.26 51.00
C GLY A 233 -21.11 5.85 52.02
N ALA A 234 -20.49 5.01 52.86
CA ALA A 234 -19.48 5.45 53.84
C ALA A 234 -18.20 5.96 53.15
N LYS A 235 -17.76 5.29 52.07
CA LYS A 235 -16.60 5.73 51.28
C LYS A 235 -16.83 7.05 50.57
N LEU A 236 -18.03 7.25 50.01
CA LEU A 236 -18.41 8.53 49.40
C LEU A 236 -18.35 9.65 50.44
N ALA A 237 -18.87 9.43 51.64
CA ALA A 237 -18.81 10.40 52.75
C ALA A 237 -17.37 10.74 53.16
N GLU A 238 -16.49 9.73 53.31
CA GLU A 238 -15.07 9.93 53.66
C GLU A 238 -14.28 10.66 52.55
N ALA A 239 -14.66 10.47 51.29
CA ALA A 239 -13.99 11.06 50.13
C ALA A 239 -14.70 12.33 49.60
N LYS A 240 -15.60 12.95 50.37
CA LYS A 240 -16.38 14.11 49.92
C LYS A 240 -15.50 15.28 49.46
N ASP A 241 -14.51 15.67 50.26
CA ASP A 241 -13.61 16.79 49.92
C ASP A 241 -12.82 16.51 48.62
N LEU A 242 -12.51 15.24 48.35
CA LEU A 242 -11.82 14.81 47.14
C LEU A 242 -12.75 14.82 45.91
N ALA A 243 -14.02 14.46 46.11
CA ALA A 243 -15.05 14.55 45.08
C ALA A 243 -15.35 16.01 44.72
N ASP A 244 -15.48 16.89 45.72
CA ASP A 244 -15.69 18.33 45.53
C ASP A 244 -14.50 18.98 44.80
N LEU A 245 -13.26 18.60 45.15
CA LEU A 245 -12.06 19.01 44.42
C LEU A 245 -12.06 18.50 42.98
N SER A 246 -12.37 17.23 42.76
CA SER A 246 -12.41 16.63 41.42
C SER A 246 -13.49 17.26 40.54
N TYR A 247 -14.64 17.61 41.13
CA TYR A 247 -15.72 18.34 40.47
C TYR A 247 -15.25 19.72 40.02
N LEU A 248 -14.56 20.47 40.89
CA LEU A 248 -14.01 21.78 40.55
C LEU A 248 -12.97 21.70 39.43
N LEU A 249 -12.09 20.70 39.45
CA LEU A 249 -11.07 20.50 38.42
C LEU A 249 -11.66 20.10 37.05
N ALA A 250 -12.67 19.22 37.04
CA ALA A 250 -13.34 18.75 35.83
C ALA A 250 -14.33 19.75 35.21
N THR A 251 -14.75 20.77 35.97
CA THR A 251 -15.68 21.79 35.48
C THR A 251 -14.96 22.73 34.51
N ILE A 252 -15.50 22.88 33.29
CA ILE A 252 -15.05 23.88 32.32
C ILE A 252 -15.56 25.25 32.77
N LYS A 253 -14.65 26.23 32.85
CA LYS A 253 -15.00 27.61 33.20
C LYS A 253 -15.65 28.28 31.99
N THR A 254 -16.83 28.86 32.17
CA THR A 254 -17.66 29.44 31.07
C THR A 254 -17.85 30.95 31.17
N ASP A 255 -17.09 31.61 32.05
CA ASP A 255 -17.13 33.03 32.34
C ASP A 255 -15.74 33.70 32.24
N VAL A 256 -14.88 33.20 31.34
CA VAL A 256 -13.57 33.81 31.07
C VAL A 256 -13.78 35.23 30.51
N ALA A 257 -13.04 36.21 31.03
CA ALA A 257 -13.03 37.56 30.49
C ALA A 257 -12.31 37.55 29.12
N LEU A 258 -13.07 37.71 28.03
CA LEU A 258 -12.58 37.70 26.66
C LEU A 258 -12.81 39.07 26.02
N ASP A 259 -11.81 39.53 25.26
CA ASP A 259 -11.89 40.80 24.50
C ASP A 259 -12.70 40.68 23.20
N VAL A 260 -13.17 39.47 22.87
CA VAL A 260 -13.88 39.14 21.64
C VAL A 260 -15.21 38.48 21.94
N SER A 261 -16.23 38.83 21.15
CA SER A 261 -17.54 38.18 21.21
C SER A 261 -17.69 37.13 20.09
N PRO A 262 -18.58 36.13 20.25
CA PRO A 262 -18.82 35.11 19.22
C PRO A 262 -19.17 35.67 17.83
N GLU A 263 -19.84 36.83 17.76
CA GLU A 263 -20.18 37.54 16.51
C GLU A 263 -18.96 38.04 15.75
N GLN A 264 -17.86 38.32 16.46
CA GLN A 264 -16.64 38.89 15.88
C GLN A 264 -15.70 37.82 15.30
N LEU A 265 -16.01 36.54 15.53
CA LEU A 265 -15.20 35.40 15.08
C LEU A 265 -15.51 35.04 13.63
N THR A 266 -15.46 36.01 12.71
CA THR A 266 -15.72 35.80 11.28
C THR A 266 -14.44 35.42 10.53
N PHE A 267 -14.58 34.70 9.42
CA PHE A 267 -13.46 34.55 8.47
C PHE A 267 -12.98 35.90 7.94
N GLY A 268 -11.68 36.15 8.10
CA GLY A 268 -10.98 37.26 7.46
C GLY A 268 -10.49 36.91 6.05
N VAL A 269 -9.98 37.92 5.35
CA VAL A 269 -9.32 37.73 4.05
C VAL A 269 -7.94 37.12 4.26
N ALA A 270 -7.62 36.04 3.53
CA ALA A 270 -6.32 35.39 3.60
C ALA A 270 -5.19 36.32 3.11
N ASN A 271 -4.10 36.40 3.88
CA ASN A 271 -2.89 37.12 3.50
C ASN A 271 -2.04 36.23 2.56
N LYS A 272 -2.25 36.39 1.25
CA LYS A 272 -1.60 35.57 0.23
C LYS A 272 -0.07 35.65 0.28
N ASP A 273 0.50 36.83 0.50
CA ASP A 273 1.95 37.01 0.53
C ASP A 273 2.59 36.26 1.71
N ALA A 274 1.99 36.37 2.90
CA ALA A 274 2.44 35.62 4.07
C ALA A 274 2.28 34.10 3.89
N LEU A 275 1.19 33.66 3.26
CA LEU A 275 0.98 32.24 2.96
C LEU A 275 2.00 31.69 1.96
N ILE A 276 2.34 32.46 0.93
CA ILE A 276 3.41 32.10 -0.03
C ILE A 276 4.74 31.94 0.72
N GLU A 277 5.09 32.90 1.58
CA GLU A 277 6.33 32.84 2.37
C GLU A 277 6.37 31.60 3.27
N TYR A 278 5.32 31.35 4.06
CA TYR A 278 5.28 30.21 4.97
C TYR A 278 5.21 28.87 4.24
N PHE A 279 4.41 28.75 3.18
CA PHE A 279 4.30 27.51 2.42
C PHE A 279 5.56 27.21 1.61
N ALA A 280 6.29 28.23 1.15
CA ALA A 280 7.61 28.05 0.56
C ALA A 280 8.63 27.57 1.60
N ARG A 281 8.71 28.24 2.76
CA ARG A 281 9.67 27.89 3.82
C ARG A 281 9.48 26.47 4.36
N TYR A 282 8.24 26.08 4.62
CA TYR A 282 7.91 24.75 5.16
C TYR A 282 7.65 23.70 4.08
N GLU A 283 7.91 24.04 2.81
CA GLU A 283 7.81 23.15 1.65
C GLU A 283 6.42 22.51 1.47
N PHE A 284 5.37 23.24 1.82
CA PHE A 284 3.98 22.85 1.57
C PHE A 284 3.60 23.11 0.11
N LYS A 285 4.33 22.47 -0.81
CA LYS A 285 4.33 22.70 -2.27
C LYS A 285 2.92 22.71 -2.89
N ARG A 286 2.02 21.86 -2.40
CA ARG A 286 0.62 21.84 -2.86
C ARG A 286 -0.08 23.16 -2.60
N TRP A 287 -0.08 23.63 -1.34
CA TRP A 287 -0.72 24.88 -0.95
C TRP A 287 0.03 26.10 -1.49
N LEU A 288 1.35 26.01 -1.64
CA LEU A 288 2.15 27.05 -2.30
C LEU A 288 1.69 27.27 -3.75
N ASN A 289 1.60 26.19 -4.53
CA ASN A 289 1.19 26.27 -5.94
C ASN A 289 -0.25 26.79 -6.08
N GLU A 290 -1.15 26.40 -5.18
CA GLU A 290 -2.54 26.88 -5.18
C GLU A 290 -2.63 28.39 -4.95
N VAL A 291 -1.84 28.94 -4.02
CA VAL A 291 -1.82 30.39 -3.74
C VAL A 291 -1.07 31.17 -4.84
N MET A 292 0.00 30.60 -5.42
CA MET A 292 0.79 31.23 -6.49
C MET A 292 0.04 31.32 -7.82
N ASN A 293 -0.84 30.36 -8.13
CA ASN A 293 -1.62 30.34 -9.38
C ASN A 293 -2.86 31.26 -9.34
N GLY A 294 -2.89 32.25 -8.45
CA GLY A 294 -4.00 33.20 -8.30
C GLY A 294 -5.22 32.66 -7.53
N GLY A 295 -5.23 31.37 -7.20
CA GLY A 295 -6.26 30.72 -6.39
C GLY A 295 -6.30 31.24 -4.94
N GLU A 296 -7.43 31.04 -4.28
CA GLU A 296 -7.51 31.08 -2.81
C GLU A 296 -7.00 29.75 -2.25
N SER A 297 -6.41 29.75 -1.04
CA SER A 297 -5.86 28.52 -0.43
C SER A 297 -6.93 27.43 -0.34
N SER A 298 -6.65 26.21 -0.79
CA SER A 298 -7.63 25.12 -0.65
C SER A 298 -7.87 24.70 0.80
N VAL A 299 -7.09 25.21 1.77
CA VAL A 299 -7.36 25.00 3.20
C VAL A 299 -8.67 25.67 3.62
N THR A 300 -9.06 26.78 2.98
CA THR A 300 -10.30 27.50 3.29
C THR A 300 -11.40 27.26 2.26
N ASN A 301 -11.10 26.66 1.10
CA ASN A 301 -12.08 26.40 0.04
C ASN A 301 -12.47 24.92 -0.09
N GLY A 302 -13.76 24.67 0.10
CA GLY A 302 -14.41 23.37 0.29
C GLY A 302 -14.46 22.39 -0.90
N SER A 303 -13.36 22.21 -1.63
CA SER A 303 -13.29 21.19 -2.68
C SER A 303 -12.98 19.81 -2.08
N GLU A 304 -13.97 18.91 -2.11
CA GLU A 304 -13.85 17.53 -1.64
C GLU A 304 -12.87 16.71 -2.50
N GLN A 305 -11.74 16.31 -1.91
CA GLN A 305 -11.03 15.11 -2.31
C GLN A 305 -10.71 14.29 -1.06
N ALA A 306 -11.43 13.19 -0.89
CA ALA A 306 -11.19 12.22 0.18
C ALA A 306 -9.82 11.55 -0.02
N VAL A 307 -8.88 11.83 0.88
CA VAL A 307 -7.56 11.17 0.91
C VAL A 307 -7.69 9.82 1.60
N LYS A 308 -7.59 8.72 0.84
CA LYS A 308 -7.35 7.38 1.40
C LYS A 308 -5.88 7.29 1.85
N ILE A 309 -5.66 7.32 3.16
CA ILE A 309 -4.34 7.07 3.75
C ILE A 309 -4.06 5.56 3.70
N ASN A 310 -3.02 5.16 2.97
CA ASN A 310 -2.56 3.78 2.88
C ASN A 310 -1.27 3.62 3.72
N PRO A 311 -1.20 2.75 4.75
CA PRO A 311 -0.10 2.76 5.74
C PRO A 311 1.25 2.16 5.30
N TYR A 312 1.43 1.80 4.02
CA TYR A 312 2.58 1.03 3.56
C TYR A 312 3.31 1.60 2.33
N GLN A 313 3.08 2.85 1.97
CA GLN A 313 3.91 3.51 0.97
C GLN A 313 5.08 4.20 1.67
N ALA A 314 6.27 3.64 1.49
CA ALA A 314 7.51 4.36 1.73
C ALA A 314 7.51 5.60 0.83
N THR A 315 7.46 6.78 1.45
CA THR A 315 7.81 8.01 0.77
C THR A 315 9.27 7.91 0.38
N PRO A 316 9.64 8.14 -0.90
CA PRO A 316 11.05 8.21 -1.27
C PRO A 316 11.69 9.35 -0.46
N SER A 317 12.79 9.08 0.24
CA SER A 317 13.63 10.14 0.74
C SER A 317 14.22 10.86 -0.47
N ALA A 318 13.86 12.12 -0.67
CA ALA A 318 14.49 12.98 -1.66
C ALA A 318 15.90 13.38 -1.18
N ASN A 319 16.82 12.42 -1.19
CA ASN A 319 18.25 12.70 -1.25
C ASN A 319 18.64 12.66 -2.72
N GLU A 320 18.56 13.82 -3.36
CA GLU A 320 19.50 14.37 -4.34
C GLU A 320 18.80 15.53 -5.06
N ARG A 321 19.30 16.75 -4.85
CA ARG A 321 19.01 17.89 -5.73
C ARG A 321 19.73 17.63 -7.05
N GLU A 322 19.15 16.82 -7.92
CA GLU A 322 19.51 16.88 -9.33
C GLU A 322 18.77 18.08 -9.94
N ASN A 323 19.52 18.94 -10.62
CA ASN A 323 18.99 20.04 -11.43
C ASN A 323 17.94 19.47 -12.39
N THR A 324 16.66 19.70 -12.10
CA THR A 324 15.58 19.37 -13.04
C THR A 324 15.74 20.28 -14.23
N VAL A 325 16.20 19.72 -15.35
CA VAL A 325 16.21 20.42 -16.63
C VAL A 325 14.74 20.59 -17.00
N SER A 326 14.24 21.83 -16.99
CA SER A 326 12.91 22.12 -17.51
C SER A 326 12.94 21.96 -19.03
N VAL A 327 12.60 20.77 -19.51
CA VAL A 327 12.50 20.51 -20.95
C VAL A 327 11.24 21.18 -21.46
N GLN A 328 11.38 22.12 -22.39
CA GLN A 328 10.22 22.78 -23.00
C GLN A 328 9.54 21.81 -23.96
N ILE A 329 8.24 21.56 -23.75
CA ILE A 329 7.42 20.71 -24.61
C ILE A 329 6.50 21.62 -25.41
N ASP A 330 6.70 21.62 -26.73
CA ASP A 330 5.91 22.41 -27.67
C ASP A 330 4.94 21.51 -28.43
N ARG A 331 3.68 21.54 -27.99
CA ARG A 331 2.58 20.77 -28.58
C ARG A 331 2.03 21.40 -29.85
N SER A 332 2.39 22.65 -30.16
CA SER A 332 1.85 23.38 -31.31
C SER A 332 2.26 22.78 -32.66
N GLN A 333 3.30 21.93 -32.67
CA GLN A 333 3.84 21.29 -33.86
C GLN A 333 3.33 19.86 -34.08
N TYR A 334 2.49 19.34 -33.18
CA TYR A 334 1.93 17.99 -33.30
C TYR A 334 0.98 17.89 -34.49
N GLN A 335 1.12 16.82 -35.27
CA GLN A 335 0.37 16.62 -36.52
C GLN A 335 -0.58 15.45 -36.41
N CYS A 336 -1.83 15.64 -36.86
CA CYS A 336 -2.78 14.55 -37.07
C CYS A 336 -2.76 14.17 -38.56
N LEU A 337 -2.41 12.92 -38.87
CA LEU A 337 -2.17 12.45 -40.25
C LEU A 337 -3.45 11.85 -40.83
N LEU A 338 -4.19 12.63 -41.63
CA LEU A 338 -5.47 12.19 -42.20
C LEU A 338 -5.34 11.80 -43.67
N GLU A 339 -4.36 12.36 -44.38
CA GLU A 339 -4.15 12.08 -45.79
C GLU A 339 -2.98 11.12 -46.05
N LEU A 340 -3.10 10.34 -47.11
CA LEU A 340 -2.03 9.43 -47.55
C LEU A 340 -0.73 10.17 -47.93
N SER A 341 -0.84 11.40 -48.43
CA SER A 341 0.27 12.29 -48.74
C SER A 341 1.08 12.65 -47.49
N GLU A 342 0.39 12.95 -46.39
CA GLU A 342 0.97 13.29 -45.09
C GLU A 342 1.67 12.09 -44.46
N LEU A 343 1.01 10.92 -44.50
CA LEU A 343 1.60 9.67 -44.02
C LEU A 343 2.89 9.34 -44.77
N LYS A 344 2.89 9.41 -46.11
CA LYS A 344 4.11 9.14 -46.91
C LYS A 344 5.26 10.06 -46.55
N ARG A 345 4.99 11.36 -46.35
CA ARG A 345 6.00 12.33 -45.90
C ARG A 345 6.57 11.95 -44.53
N TRP A 346 5.73 11.47 -43.61
CA TRP A 346 6.18 11.00 -42.30
C TRP A 346 6.97 9.69 -42.39
N ILE A 347 6.57 8.74 -43.24
CA ILE A 347 7.35 7.52 -43.50
C ILE A 347 8.76 7.87 -44.01
N ASP A 348 8.89 8.87 -44.89
CA ASP A 348 10.21 9.32 -45.37
C ASP A 348 11.07 9.89 -44.23
N LYS A 349 10.46 10.65 -43.30
CA LYS A 349 11.15 11.14 -42.10
C LYS A 349 11.57 10.00 -41.17
N LEU A 350 10.67 9.06 -40.90
CA LEU A 350 10.95 7.91 -40.04
C LEU A 350 12.08 7.03 -40.61
N ASN A 351 12.14 6.85 -41.93
CA ASN A 351 13.23 6.11 -42.59
C ASN A 351 14.60 6.83 -42.52
N GLN A 352 14.60 8.16 -42.39
CA GLN A 352 15.83 8.95 -42.25
C GLN A 352 16.30 9.07 -40.79
N ALA A 353 15.38 8.84 -39.84
CA ALA A 353 15.68 8.88 -38.42
C ALA A 353 16.45 7.64 -37.98
N LYS A 354 17.41 7.82 -37.08
CA LYS A 354 18.12 6.71 -36.43
C LYS A 354 17.32 6.11 -35.29
N CYS A 355 16.58 6.96 -34.57
CA CYS A 355 15.80 6.60 -33.41
C CYS A 355 14.42 7.26 -33.53
N ILE A 356 13.36 6.49 -33.26
CA ILE A 356 11.97 6.95 -33.28
C ILE A 356 11.27 6.48 -32.02
N ALA A 357 10.41 7.30 -31.44
CA ALA A 357 9.45 6.85 -30.44
C ALA A 357 8.20 6.35 -31.15
N ILE A 358 7.64 5.26 -30.66
CA ILE A 358 6.39 4.68 -31.14
C ILE A 358 5.47 4.41 -29.95
N ASP A 359 4.18 4.58 -30.18
CA ASP A 359 3.15 4.24 -29.23
C ASP A 359 1.84 3.87 -29.97
N THR A 360 1.02 3.02 -29.34
CA THR A 360 -0.20 2.48 -29.93
C THR A 360 -1.43 2.82 -29.10
N GLU A 361 -2.40 3.43 -29.77
CA GLU A 361 -3.68 3.75 -29.16
C GLU A 361 -4.72 2.69 -29.48
N THR A 362 -5.48 2.28 -28.49
CA THR A 362 -6.35 1.11 -28.57
C THR A 362 -7.67 1.29 -27.83
N ASP A 363 -8.66 0.45 -28.12
CA ASP A 363 -10.00 0.52 -27.50
C ASP A 363 -10.13 -0.25 -26.18
N SER A 364 -9.06 -0.90 -25.70
CA SER A 364 -9.05 -1.72 -24.49
C SER A 364 -7.64 -1.81 -23.91
N LEU A 365 -7.51 -1.88 -22.58
CA LEU A 365 -6.23 -2.17 -21.91
C LEU A 365 -5.79 -3.63 -22.02
N ASP A 366 -6.70 -4.53 -22.37
CA ASP A 366 -6.37 -5.94 -22.63
C ASP A 366 -5.90 -6.08 -24.08
N TYR A 367 -4.58 -6.04 -24.29
CA TYR A 367 -3.93 -6.15 -25.60
C TYR A 367 -4.22 -7.46 -26.34
N MET A 368 -4.83 -8.47 -25.69
CA MET A 368 -5.24 -9.71 -26.35
C MET A 368 -6.61 -9.62 -27.03
N VAL A 369 -7.43 -8.62 -26.66
CA VAL A 369 -8.71 -8.33 -27.32
C VAL A 369 -8.77 -6.93 -27.95
N ALA A 370 -7.88 -6.03 -27.56
CA ALA A 370 -7.83 -4.65 -28.04
C ALA A 370 -7.70 -4.55 -29.57
N HIS A 371 -8.36 -3.57 -30.17
CA HIS A 371 -8.19 -3.19 -31.55
C HIS A 371 -7.30 -1.95 -31.64
N LEU A 372 -6.39 -1.95 -32.61
CA LEU A 372 -5.56 -0.78 -32.91
C LEU A 372 -6.44 0.35 -33.46
N VAL A 373 -6.46 1.48 -32.74
CA VAL A 373 -7.22 2.70 -33.08
C VAL A 373 -6.34 3.74 -33.75
N GLY A 374 -5.06 3.83 -33.38
CA GLY A 374 -4.08 4.67 -34.06
C GLY A 374 -2.66 4.40 -33.58
N VAL A 375 -1.70 5.06 -34.23
CA VAL A 375 -0.26 4.94 -33.91
C VAL A 375 0.33 6.34 -33.84
N SER A 376 1.11 6.63 -32.81
CA SER A 376 1.86 7.89 -32.71
C SER A 376 3.37 7.66 -32.89
N PHE A 377 4.04 8.72 -33.34
CA PHE A 377 5.47 8.74 -33.59
C PHE A 377 6.08 10.03 -33.08
N ALA A 378 7.31 9.97 -32.58
CA ALA A 378 8.12 11.16 -32.35
C ALA A 378 9.57 10.99 -32.77
N LEU A 379 10.18 12.09 -33.20
CA LEU A 379 11.58 12.21 -33.58
C LEU A 379 12.37 12.91 -32.47
N GLU A 380 13.69 12.75 -32.46
CA GLU A 380 14.59 13.37 -31.47
C GLU A 380 14.53 14.90 -31.42
N ASN A 381 14.06 15.54 -32.50
CA ASN A 381 13.93 16.99 -32.60
C ASN A 381 12.60 17.55 -32.04
N GLY A 382 11.75 16.70 -31.45
CA GLY A 382 10.46 17.09 -30.88
C GLY A 382 9.30 17.14 -31.88
N GLU A 383 9.53 16.81 -33.16
CA GLU A 383 8.43 16.58 -34.09
C GLU A 383 7.69 15.30 -33.72
N ALA A 384 6.38 15.39 -33.48
CA ALA A 384 5.52 14.25 -33.21
C ALA A 384 4.25 14.27 -34.06
N ALA A 385 3.70 13.09 -34.31
CA ALA A 385 2.46 12.93 -35.05
C ALA A 385 1.63 11.76 -34.56
N TYR A 386 0.32 11.89 -34.73
CA TYR A 386 -0.67 10.84 -34.52
C TYR A 386 -1.28 10.43 -35.85
N LEU A 387 -1.28 9.12 -36.12
CA LEU A 387 -1.96 8.49 -37.26
C LEU A 387 -3.24 7.80 -36.75
N PRO A 388 -4.40 8.44 -36.86
CA PRO A 388 -5.68 7.79 -36.58
C PRO A 388 -6.01 6.74 -37.65
N LEU A 389 -6.51 5.60 -37.21
CA LEU A 389 -6.82 4.45 -38.05
C LEU A 389 -8.28 3.97 -37.94
N ARG A 390 -8.89 4.07 -36.75
CA ARG A 390 -10.25 3.54 -36.47
C ARG A 390 -11.09 4.37 -35.51
N HIS A 391 -10.99 5.70 -35.54
CA HIS A 391 -11.98 6.52 -34.82
C HIS A 391 -13.35 6.42 -35.51
N ASP A 392 -14.41 6.13 -34.74
CA ASP A 392 -15.74 5.78 -35.26
C ASP A 392 -16.89 6.56 -34.58
N TYR A 393 -16.58 7.65 -33.89
CA TYR A 393 -17.58 8.57 -33.35
C TYR A 393 -18.38 9.27 -34.45
N LEU A 394 -19.58 9.77 -34.10
CA LEU A 394 -20.46 10.45 -35.04
C LEU A 394 -19.78 11.73 -35.58
N GLY A 395 -19.57 11.78 -36.89
CA GLY A 395 -18.89 12.90 -37.55
C GLY A 395 -17.36 12.79 -37.57
N ALA A 396 -16.80 11.63 -37.23
CA ALA A 396 -15.37 11.37 -37.37
C ALA A 396 -14.87 11.70 -38.80
N PRO A 397 -13.82 12.52 -38.94
CA PRO A 397 -13.20 12.79 -40.23
C PRO A 397 -12.73 11.53 -40.94
N GLN A 398 -12.55 11.63 -42.27
CA GLN A 398 -11.95 10.57 -43.05
C GLN A 398 -10.50 10.33 -42.59
N GLN A 399 -10.17 9.07 -42.35
CA GLN A 399 -8.84 8.60 -41.93
C GLN A 399 -8.17 7.84 -43.08
N VAL A 400 -6.86 7.64 -42.99
CA VAL A 400 -6.14 6.79 -43.94
C VAL A 400 -6.66 5.35 -43.83
N ASP A 401 -6.81 4.69 -44.98
CA ASP A 401 -7.23 3.29 -45.02
C ASP A 401 -6.32 2.40 -44.14
N PHE A 402 -6.93 1.61 -43.27
CA PHE A 402 -6.24 0.82 -42.24
C PHE A 402 -5.16 -0.11 -42.82
N GLN A 403 -5.49 -0.85 -43.87
CA GLN A 403 -4.55 -1.82 -44.46
C GLN A 403 -3.42 -1.12 -45.22
N THR A 404 -3.75 -0.02 -45.90
CA THR A 404 -2.76 0.82 -46.59
C THR A 404 -1.78 1.43 -45.59
N ALA A 405 -2.27 1.98 -44.47
CA ALA A 405 -1.45 2.56 -43.42
C ALA A 405 -0.49 1.53 -42.80
N LEU A 406 -1.00 0.36 -42.40
CA LEU A 406 -0.16 -0.70 -41.85
C LEU A 406 0.87 -1.23 -42.85
N SER A 407 0.51 -1.34 -44.13
CA SER A 407 1.43 -1.77 -45.19
C SER A 407 2.60 -0.79 -45.38
N LEU A 408 2.36 0.51 -45.19
CA LEU A 408 3.40 1.54 -45.25
C LEU A 408 4.26 1.60 -43.99
N LEU A 409 3.67 1.36 -42.82
CA LEU A 409 4.39 1.34 -41.54
C LEU A 409 5.24 0.09 -41.35
N LYS A 410 4.78 -1.06 -41.86
CA LYS A 410 5.42 -2.35 -41.64
C LYS A 410 6.93 -2.35 -41.97
N PRO A 411 7.40 -1.85 -43.13
CA PRO A 411 8.84 -1.79 -43.42
C PRO A 411 9.65 -0.96 -42.42
N VAL A 412 9.08 0.12 -41.86
CA VAL A 412 9.75 0.95 -40.85
C VAL A 412 9.84 0.21 -39.51
N LEU A 413 8.72 -0.38 -39.09
CA LEU A 413 8.60 -1.08 -37.82
C LEU A 413 9.44 -2.37 -37.78
N GLU A 414 9.53 -3.10 -38.90
CA GLU A 414 10.32 -4.35 -39.02
C GLU A 414 11.80 -4.10 -39.37
N ASN A 415 12.23 -2.85 -39.59
CA ASN A 415 13.64 -2.54 -39.88
C ASN A 415 14.49 -2.49 -38.58
N PRO A 416 15.44 -3.42 -38.35
CA PRO A 416 16.25 -3.43 -37.14
C PRO A 416 17.23 -2.24 -37.02
N GLU A 417 17.57 -1.57 -38.12
CA GLU A 417 18.50 -0.43 -38.15
C GLU A 417 17.86 0.89 -37.68
N ILE A 418 16.52 0.95 -37.65
CA ILE A 418 15.79 2.07 -37.06
C ILE A 418 15.52 1.69 -35.61
N HIS A 419 16.14 2.39 -34.67
CA HIS A 419 15.95 2.15 -33.25
C HIS A 419 14.56 2.64 -32.79
N LYS A 420 13.86 1.82 -32.01
CA LYS A 420 12.54 2.15 -31.43
C LYS A 420 12.65 2.42 -29.93
N VAL A 421 11.96 3.46 -29.50
CA VAL A 421 11.69 3.82 -28.11
C VAL A 421 10.20 3.63 -27.85
N GLY A 422 9.83 3.07 -26.70
CA GLY A 422 8.45 3.10 -26.20
C GLY A 422 8.40 3.27 -24.69
N GLN A 423 7.20 3.43 -24.16
CA GLN A 423 6.93 3.29 -22.73
C GLN A 423 6.12 2.01 -22.54
N ASN A 424 6.65 1.02 -21.83
CA ASN A 424 6.01 -0.31 -21.75
C ASN A 424 5.79 -0.95 -23.13
N ILE A 425 6.86 -0.97 -23.94
CA ILE A 425 6.85 -1.39 -25.36
C ILE A 425 6.28 -2.80 -25.57
N LYS A 426 6.30 -3.66 -24.53
CA LYS A 426 5.68 -4.98 -24.53
C LYS A 426 4.21 -4.94 -24.98
N TYR A 427 3.48 -3.89 -24.62
CA TYR A 427 2.10 -3.68 -25.05
C TYR A 427 2.03 -3.51 -26.58
N ASP A 428 2.77 -2.55 -27.12
CA ASP A 428 2.83 -2.22 -28.54
C ASP A 428 3.28 -3.40 -29.39
N LEU A 429 4.31 -4.12 -28.92
CA LEU A 429 4.79 -5.36 -29.55
C LEU A 429 3.66 -6.38 -29.74
N SER A 430 2.78 -6.49 -28.75
CA SER A 430 1.68 -7.44 -28.78
C SER A 430 0.57 -6.98 -29.74
N ILE A 431 0.25 -5.68 -29.74
CA ILE A 431 -0.72 -5.08 -30.66
C ILE A 431 -0.25 -5.22 -32.12
N PHE A 432 0.99 -4.84 -32.43
CA PHE A 432 1.54 -4.97 -33.79
C PHE A 432 1.62 -6.43 -34.26
N ALA A 433 2.01 -7.36 -33.37
CA ALA A 433 2.08 -8.78 -33.72
C ALA A 433 0.70 -9.34 -34.10
N ARG A 434 -0.40 -8.89 -33.47
CA ARG A 434 -1.77 -9.28 -33.84
C ARG A 434 -2.18 -8.78 -35.23
N HIS A 435 -1.49 -7.77 -35.74
CA HIS A 435 -1.65 -7.25 -37.10
C HIS A 435 -0.56 -7.74 -38.08
N GLY A 436 0.19 -8.79 -37.71
CA GLY A 436 1.20 -9.41 -38.58
C GLY A 436 2.42 -8.54 -38.83
N ILE A 437 2.76 -7.66 -37.88
CA ILE A 437 3.96 -6.81 -37.88
C ILE A 437 4.85 -7.26 -36.72
N GLU A 438 6.06 -7.71 -37.02
CA GLU A 438 7.06 -8.06 -36.02
C GLU A 438 8.03 -6.90 -35.80
N VAL A 439 7.72 -6.00 -34.88
CA VAL A 439 8.57 -4.83 -34.61
C VAL A 439 10.00 -5.27 -34.23
N GLN A 440 10.97 -4.78 -34.99
CA GLN A 440 12.40 -4.99 -34.78
C GLN A 440 13.08 -3.68 -34.37
N GLY A 441 14.33 -3.76 -33.89
CA GLY A 441 15.10 -2.56 -33.53
C GLY A 441 14.63 -1.89 -32.23
N VAL A 442 13.81 -2.56 -31.41
CA VAL A 442 13.47 -2.08 -30.06
C VAL A 442 14.73 -1.93 -29.24
N SER A 443 15.07 -0.69 -28.92
CA SER A 443 16.34 -0.33 -28.31
C SER A 443 16.15 0.34 -26.96
N TYR A 444 14.98 0.94 -26.76
CA TYR A 444 14.65 1.64 -25.53
C TYR A 444 13.20 1.39 -25.11
N ASP A 445 13.03 1.29 -23.80
CA ASP A 445 11.78 1.28 -23.06
C ASP A 445 11.99 2.14 -21.82
N THR A 446 11.31 3.28 -21.74
CA THR A 446 11.49 4.27 -20.67
C THR A 446 11.07 3.78 -19.29
N MET A 447 10.08 2.88 -19.23
CA MET A 447 9.69 2.21 -17.98
C MET A 447 10.85 1.35 -17.47
N LEU A 448 11.46 0.55 -18.36
CA LEU A 448 12.58 -0.32 -18.00
C LEU A 448 13.88 0.45 -17.72
N LEU A 449 14.14 1.54 -18.44
CA LEU A 449 15.27 2.44 -18.16
C LEU A 449 15.15 3.02 -16.74
N SER A 450 13.96 3.54 -16.40
CA SER A 450 13.71 4.04 -15.05
C SER A 450 13.83 2.94 -13.98
N TYR A 451 13.34 1.74 -14.28
CA TYR A 451 13.37 0.62 -13.35
C TYR A 451 14.78 0.10 -13.05
N VAL A 452 15.67 0.08 -14.05
CA VAL A 452 17.08 -0.29 -13.87
C VAL A 452 17.83 0.78 -13.06
N LEU A 453 17.46 2.06 -13.20
CA LEU A 453 18.02 3.15 -12.40
C LEU A 453 17.61 3.05 -10.93
N ASP A 454 16.32 2.89 -10.64
CA ASP A 454 15.80 2.77 -9.28
C ASP A 454 14.47 2.00 -9.26
N SER A 455 14.50 0.74 -8.81
CA SER A 455 13.34 -0.15 -8.78
C SER A 455 12.30 0.16 -7.68
N THR A 456 12.52 1.17 -6.84
CA THR A 456 11.66 1.44 -5.66
C THR A 456 10.49 2.40 -5.94
N GLY A 457 10.58 3.16 -7.03
CA GLY A 457 9.55 4.11 -7.45
C GLY A 457 8.43 3.47 -8.27
N ARG A 458 7.47 4.30 -8.70
CA ARG A 458 6.60 3.93 -9.82
C ARG A 458 7.22 4.41 -11.13
N HIS A 459 6.90 3.67 -12.19
CA HIS A 459 7.51 3.78 -13.52
C HIS A 459 6.50 4.09 -14.63
N ASN A 460 5.30 4.57 -14.28
CA ASN A 460 4.34 5.07 -15.26
C ASN A 460 4.80 6.42 -15.83
N MET A 461 4.44 6.71 -17.08
CA MET A 461 4.94 7.87 -17.80
C MET A 461 4.64 9.20 -17.09
N ASP A 462 3.44 9.38 -16.54
CA ASP A 462 3.04 10.60 -15.83
C ASP A 462 4.01 10.93 -14.68
N GLU A 463 4.35 9.92 -13.88
CA GLU A 463 5.29 10.09 -12.77
C GLU A 463 6.72 10.30 -13.26
N LEU A 464 7.13 9.67 -14.36
CA LEU A 464 8.44 9.86 -14.97
C LEU A 464 8.58 11.25 -15.58
N ALA A 465 7.61 11.71 -16.36
CA ALA A 465 7.57 13.04 -16.96
C ALA A 465 7.65 14.13 -15.88
N LYS A 466 6.88 13.98 -14.80
CA LYS A 466 6.93 14.90 -13.67
C LYS A 466 8.28 14.88 -12.96
N ARG A 467 8.86 13.69 -12.74
CA ARG A 467 10.11 13.53 -11.98
C ARG A 467 11.33 14.00 -12.77
N TYR A 468 11.44 13.63 -14.04
CA TYR A 468 12.64 13.81 -14.85
C TYR A 468 12.56 15.01 -15.80
N LEU A 469 11.37 15.39 -16.25
CA LEU A 469 11.18 16.52 -17.18
C LEU A 469 10.52 17.74 -16.53
N GLY A 470 9.93 17.59 -15.33
CA GLY A 470 9.14 18.63 -14.68
C GLY A 470 7.82 18.92 -15.39
N HIS A 471 7.34 18.02 -16.26
CA HIS A 471 6.14 18.18 -17.08
C HIS A 471 4.94 17.43 -16.51
N GLN A 472 3.74 17.96 -16.71
CA GLN A 472 2.48 17.26 -16.47
C GLN A 472 1.88 16.87 -17.81
N THR A 473 1.85 15.57 -18.06
CA THR A 473 1.20 14.94 -19.21
C THR A 473 -0.32 15.11 -19.14
N ILE A 474 -0.98 15.02 -20.28
CA ILE A 474 -2.42 14.89 -20.40
C ILE A 474 -2.79 13.51 -19.87
N HIS A 475 -3.71 13.42 -18.91
CA HIS A 475 -4.13 12.11 -18.42
C HIS A 475 -5.21 11.51 -19.33
N PHE A 476 -5.20 10.20 -19.51
CA PHE A 476 -6.25 9.51 -20.27
C PHE A 476 -7.67 9.85 -19.77
N GLU A 477 -7.84 10.03 -18.45
CA GLU A 477 -9.12 10.43 -17.86
C GLU A 477 -9.60 11.83 -18.27
N ASP A 478 -8.69 12.71 -18.70
CA ASP A 478 -9.03 14.07 -19.13
C ASP A 478 -9.70 14.06 -20.52
N ILE A 479 -9.34 13.10 -21.37
CA ILE A 479 -9.89 12.95 -22.74
C ILE A 479 -10.99 11.87 -22.84
N ALA A 480 -10.90 10.82 -22.03
CA ALA A 480 -11.83 9.69 -22.06
C ALA A 480 -12.91 9.78 -20.97
N GLY A 481 -12.74 10.62 -19.95
CA GLY A 481 -13.60 10.65 -18.77
C GLY A 481 -13.29 9.51 -17.78
N LYS A 482 -14.24 9.25 -16.85
CA LYS A 482 -14.04 8.33 -15.71
C LYS A 482 -15.21 7.37 -15.49
N GLY A 483 -14.92 6.24 -14.84
CA GLY A 483 -15.92 5.28 -14.38
C GLY A 483 -16.60 4.52 -15.52
N LYS A 484 -17.85 4.08 -15.32
CA LYS A 484 -18.58 3.27 -16.32
C LYS A 484 -18.91 4.01 -17.61
N ALA A 485 -18.85 5.34 -17.60
CA ALA A 485 -19.10 6.20 -18.76
C ALA A 485 -17.79 6.65 -19.44
N GLN A 486 -16.64 6.12 -19.01
CA GLN A 486 -15.37 6.36 -19.68
C GLN A 486 -15.45 5.85 -21.12
N LEU A 487 -15.05 6.71 -22.05
CA LEU A 487 -15.00 6.41 -23.48
C LEU A 487 -13.82 5.49 -23.80
N THR A 488 -13.96 4.70 -24.86
CA THR A 488 -12.82 4.01 -25.49
C THR A 488 -12.13 4.94 -26.48
N PHE A 489 -10.85 4.70 -26.80
CA PHE A 489 -10.05 5.65 -27.58
C PHE A 489 -10.66 5.98 -28.96
N ASN A 490 -11.29 5.01 -29.63
CA ASN A 490 -11.98 5.20 -30.92
C ASN A 490 -13.13 6.21 -30.87
N GLN A 491 -13.66 6.51 -29.69
CA GLN A 491 -14.77 7.43 -29.47
C GLN A 491 -14.30 8.86 -29.14
N ILE A 492 -13.00 9.07 -28.93
CA ILE A 492 -12.43 10.37 -28.58
C ILE A 492 -12.31 11.23 -29.86
N PRO A 493 -12.67 12.54 -29.81
CA PRO A 493 -12.46 13.45 -30.92
C PRO A 493 -11.01 13.51 -31.37
N LEU A 494 -10.77 13.57 -32.68
CA LEU A 494 -9.41 13.47 -33.26
C LEU A 494 -8.47 14.58 -32.79
N GLU A 495 -8.99 15.77 -32.50
CA GLU A 495 -8.19 16.89 -31.98
C GLU A 495 -7.57 16.56 -30.62
N GLN A 496 -8.36 15.99 -29.71
CA GLN A 496 -7.91 15.59 -28.37
C GLN A 496 -7.03 14.33 -28.43
N ALA A 497 -7.44 13.35 -29.25
CA ALA A 497 -6.70 12.12 -29.45
C ALA A 497 -5.31 12.38 -30.04
N ALA A 498 -5.20 13.28 -31.02
CA ALA A 498 -3.93 13.62 -31.64
C ALA A 498 -2.98 14.34 -30.69
N GLU A 499 -3.49 15.26 -29.87
CA GLU A 499 -2.66 15.96 -28.88
C GLU A 499 -2.14 15.01 -27.80
N TYR A 500 -3.01 14.14 -27.26
CA TYR A 500 -2.65 13.12 -26.28
C TYR A 500 -1.61 12.14 -26.83
N ALA A 501 -1.92 11.46 -27.93
CA ALA A 501 -1.06 10.38 -28.45
C ALA A 501 0.28 10.90 -28.96
N ALA A 502 0.31 12.11 -29.56
CA ALA A 502 1.56 12.72 -29.98
C ALA A 502 2.40 13.22 -28.78
N GLU A 503 1.76 13.67 -27.69
CA GLU A 503 2.46 13.99 -26.44
C GLU A 503 3.11 12.72 -25.86
N ASP A 504 2.40 11.59 -25.79
CA ASP A 504 2.93 10.33 -25.25
C ASP A 504 4.21 9.90 -26.00
N ALA A 505 4.22 9.97 -27.33
CA ALA A 505 5.41 9.66 -28.14
C ALA A 505 6.56 10.66 -27.91
N ASP A 506 6.28 11.96 -27.87
CA ASP A 506 7.29 13.02 -27.65
C ASP A 506 7.92 12.94 -26.24
N ILE A 507 7.08 12.78 -25.21
CA ILE A 507 7.51 12.60 -23.83
C ILE A 507 8.34 11.33 -23.69
N THR A 508 7.94 10.24 -24.34
CA THR A 508 8.70 8.99 -24.36
C THR A 508 10.10 9.20 -24.97
N MET A 509 10.22 9.92 -26.08
CA MET A 509 11.51 10.27 -26.68
C MET A 509 12.38 11.11 -25.72
N LYS A 510 11.81 12.14 -25.10
CA LYS A 510 12.53 13.02 -24.14
C LYS A 510 12.94 12.28 -22.86
N LEU A 511 12.06 11.43 -22.33
CA LEU A 511 12.37 10.57 -21.19
C LEU A 511 13.52 9.62 -21.53
N GLN A 512 13.52 9.03 -22.72
CA GLN A 512 14.61 8.17 -23.16
C GLN A 512 15.94 8.93 -23.14
N GLN A 513 16.01 10.14 -23.69
CA GLN A 513 17.25 10.93 -23.70
C GLN A 513 17.79 11.17 -22.29
N VAL A 514 16.92 11.63 -21.37
CA VAL A 514 17.31 11.94 -19.97
C VAL A 514 17.67 10.68 -19.17
N LEU A 515 16.85 9.62 -19.28
CA LEU A 515 17.09 8.37 -18.54
C LEU A 515 18.31 7.63 -19.09
N TRP A 516 18.50 7.62 -20.41
CA TRP A 516 19.64 6.95 -21.03
C TRP A 516 20.96 7.61 -20.65
N GLU A 517 21.03 8.95 -20.57
CA GLU A 517 22.21 9.65 -20.07
C GLU A 517 22.60 9.16 -18.66
N LYS A 518 21.62 9.01 -17.76
CA LYS A 518 21.82 8.50 -16.40
C LYS A 518 22.25 7.04 -16.37
N VAL A 519 21.67 6.21 -17.24
CA VAL A 519 22.02 4.78 -17.33
C VAL A 519 23.44 4.60 -17.89
N VAL A 520 23.82 5.35 -18.93
CA VAL A 520 25.13 5.25 -19.57
C VAL A 520 26.27 5.72 -18.66
N ALA A 521 25.98 6.61 -17.72
CA ALA A 521 26.93 6.97 -16.66
C ALA A 521 27.36 5.78 -15.78
N GLN A 522 26.66 4.64 -15.87
CA GLN A 522 26.91 3.44 -15.07
C GLN A 522 26.97 2.21 -16.00
N PRO A 523 28.18 1.80 -16.45
CA PRO A 523 28.34 0.72 -17.43
C PRO A 523 27.67 -0.61 -17.06
N GLU A 524 27.56 -0.90 -15.76
CA GLU A 524 26.92 -2.11 -15.26
C GLU A 524 25.39 -2.08 -15.50
N LEU A 525 24.76 -0.91 -15.36
CA LEU A 525 23.34 -0.72 -15.64
C LEU A 525 23.03 -0.83 -17.13
N VAL A 526 23.91 -0.31 -18.00
CA VAL A 526 23.81 -0.50 -19.46
C VAL A 526 23.79 -1.98 -19.81
N LYS A 527 24.72 -2.75 -19.23
CA LYS A 527 24.79 -4.20 -19.45
C LYS A 527 23.52 -4.90 -18.96
N LEU A 528 23.07 -4.62 -17.74
CA LEU A 528 21.83 -5.18 -17.19
C LEU A 528 20.63 -4.89 -18.09
N TYR A 529 20.50 -3.64 -18.54
CA TYR A 529 19.42 -3.19 -19.40
C TYR A 529 19.40 -3.93 -20.75
N GLN A 530 20.53 -3.89 -21.48
CA GLN A 530 20.63 -4.41 -22.84
C GLN A 530 20.66 -5.93 -22.92
N THR A 531 21.23 -6.61 -21.91
CA THR A 531 21.37 -8.07 -21.94
C THR A 531 20.24 -8.81 -21.24
N MET A 532 19.41 -8.10 -20.46
CA MET A 532 18.38 -8.72 -19.63
C MET A 532 17.02 -8.05 -19.75
N GLU A 533 16.84 -6.81 -19.28
CA GLU A 533 15.48 -6.24 -19.17
C GLU A 533 14.83 -6.00 -20.53
N LEU A 534 15.57 -5.40 -21.47
CA LEU A 534 15.02 -5.07 -22.77
C LEU A 534 14.72 -6.32 -23.62
N PRO A 535 15.64 -7.31 -23.77
CA PRO A 535 15.32 -8.52 -24.52
C PRO A 535 14.15 -9.31 -23.93
N LEU A 536 14.00 -9.29 -22.60
CA LEU A 536 12.93 -9.99 -21.91
C LEU A 536 11.54 -9.43 -22.25
N ALA A 537 11.40 -8.14 -22.56
CA ALA A 537 10.10 -7.55 -22.93
C ALA A 537 9.48 -8.27 -24.13
N SER A 538 10.27 -8.56 -25.16
CA SER A 538 9.83 -9.32 -26.34
C SER A 538 9.48 -10.77 -26.02
N VAL A 539 10.23 -11.40 -25.11
CA VAL A 539 9.95 -12.76 -24.65
C VAL A 539 8.61 -12.80 -23.90
N LEU A 540 8.37 -11.84 -23.00
CA LEU A 540 7.11 -11.76 -22.26
C LEU A 540 5.93 -11.48 -23.19
N SER A 541 6.06 -10.57 -24.16
CA SER A 541 5.01 -10.38 -25.18
C SER A 541 4.65 -11.70 -25.89
N ARG A 542 5.64 -12.54 -26.23
CA ARG A 542 5.37 -13.87 -26.82
C ARG A 542 4.66 -14.81 -25.85
N ILE A 543 5.15 -14.93 -24.62
CA ILE A 543 4.54 -15.80 -23.58
C ILE A 543 3.09 -15.40 -23.32
N GLU A 544 2.82 -14.10 -23.17
CA GLU A 544 1.48 -13.56 -22.95
C GLU A 544 0.57 -13.86 -24.13
N ARG A 545 1.03 -13.65 -25.37
CA ARG A 545 0.26 -13.97 -26.58
C ARG A 545 0.04 -15.46 -26.80
N HIS A 546 0.98 -16.33 -26.39
CA HIS A 546 0.75 -17.77 -26.41
C HIS A 546 -0.40 -18.13 -25.48
N GLY A 547 -0.44 -17.55 -24.28
CA GLY A 547 -1.39 -17.89 -23.23
C GLY A 547 -1.27 -19.35 -22.79
N VAL A 548 -2.16 -19.78 -21.89
CA VAL A 548 -2.24 -21.16 -21.40
C VAL A 548 -3.63 -21.73 -21.64
N LEU A 549 -3.71 -22.98 -22.09
CA LEU A 549 -4.99 -23.68 -22.27
C LEU A 549 -5.51 -24.14 -20.92
N ILE A 550 -6.80 -23.90 -20.68
CA ILE A 550 -7.47 -24.36 -19.46
C ILE A 550 -8.71 -25.18 -19.78
N ASP A 551 -8.93 -26.23 -18.97
CA ASP A 551 -10.15 -27.02 -18.98
C ASP A 551 -11.22 -26.31 -18.13
N SER A 552 -12.09 -25.56 -18.82
CA SER A 552 -13.17 -24.80 -18.17
C SER A 552 -14.25 -25.71 -17.56
N ASP A 553 -14.48 -26.90 -18.11
CA ASP A 553 -15.48 -27.85 -17.62
C ASP A 553 -15.00 -28.52 -16.32
N ALA A 554 -13.70 -28.83 -16.25
CA ALA A 554 -13.07 -29.31 -15.01
C ALA A 554 -13.16 -28.26 -13.89
N LEU A 555 -12.87 -26.99 -14.21
CA LEU A 555 -12.99 -25.89 -13.23
C LEU A 555 -14.43 -25.65 -12.78
N PHE A 556 -15.40 -25.72 -13.69
CA PHE A 556 -16.82 -25.60 -13.34
C PHE A 556 -17.26 -26.74 -12.42
N SER A 557 -16.88 -27.97 -12.73
CA SER A 557 -17.15 -29.15 -11.90
C SER A 557 -16.52 -29.01 -10.50
N GLN A 558 -15.28 -28.51 -10.43
CA GLN A 558 -14.62 -28.23 -9.16
C GLN A 558 -15.34 -27.13 -8.38
N SER A 559 -15.77 -26.04 -9.05
CA SER A 559 -16.52 -24.95 -8.42
C SER A 559 -17.81 -25.45 -7.76
N GLN A 560 -18.56 -26.35 -8.41
CA GLN A 560 -19.76 -26.95 -7.84
C GLN A 560 -19.44 -27.79 -6.60
N GLN A 561 -18.40 -28.62 -6.66
CA GLN A 561 -17.99 -29.47 -5.52
C GLN A 561 -17.54 -28.63 -4.32
N ILE A 562 -16.74 -27.58 -4.56
CA ILE A 562 -16.34 -26.63 -3.51
C ILE A 562 -17.58 -25.92 -2.94
N GLY A 563 -18.54 -25.54 -3.79
CA GLY A 563 -19.81 -24.94 -3.36
C GLY A 563 -20.58 -25.82 -2.37
N VAL A 564 -20.74 -27.11 -2.68
CA VAL A 564 -21.39 -28.09 -1.77
C VAL A 564 -20.63 -28.20 -0.45
N ARG A 565 -19.29 -28.25 -0.48
CA ARG A 565 -18.45 -28.31 0.72
C ARG A 565 -18.56 -27.05 1.58
N LEU A 566 -18.60 -25.86 0.96
CA LEU A 566 -18.77 -24.59 1.67
C LEU A 566 -20.09 -24.54 2.42
N THR A 567 -21.20 -24.94 1.78
CA THR A 567 -22.52 -25.02 2.46
C THR A 567 -22.50 -26.01 3.62
N ALA A 568 -21.82 -27.16 3.48
CA ALA A 568 -21.68 -28.12 4.57
C ALA A 568 -20.84 -27.59 5.75
N LEU A 569 -19.73 -26.89 5.47
CA LEU A 569 -18.90 -26.25 6.49
C LEU A 569 -19.64 -25.11 7.21
N GLU A 570 -20.44 -24.34 6.47
CA GLU A 570 -21.28 -23.28 7.03
C GLU A 570 -22.33 -23.86 8.00
N GLN A 571 -23.00 -24.93 7.62
CA GLN A 571 -23.96 -25.62 8.50
C GLN A 571 -23.29 -26.16 9.78
N GLN A 572 -22.10 -26.76 9.67
CA GLN A 572 -21.33 -27.22 10.84
C GLN A 572 -20.89 -26.05 11.73
N ALA A 573 -20.52 -24.91 11.13
CA ALA A 573 -20.17 -23.71 11.87
C ALA A 573 -21.37 -23.16 12.65
N TYR A 574 -22.58 -23.18 12.07
CA TYR A 574 -23.81 -22.77 12.74
C TYR A 574 -24.16 -23.66 13.93
N GLU A 575 -23.98 -24.97 13.79
CA GLU A 575 -24.21 -25.93 14.87
C GLU A 575 -23.25 -25.69 16.04
N LEU A 576 -21.97 -25.46 15.76
CA LEU A 576 -20.96 -25.16 16.80
C LEU A 576 -21.16 -23.78 17.45
N ALA A 577 -21.63 -22.79 16.71
CA ALA A 577 -21.89 -21.45 17.22
C ALA A 577 -23.26 -21.33 17.92
N GLY A 578 -24.15 -22.30 17.73
CA GLY A 578 -25.53 -22.27 18.25
C GLY A 578 -26.44 -21.23 17.60
N GLN A 579 -25.99 -20.56 16.52
CA GLN A 579 -26.77 -19.60 15.76
C GLN A 579 -26.23 -19.45 14.33
N GLN A 580 -27.06 -18.93 13.44
CA GLN A 580 -26.62 -18.51 12.11
C GLN A 580 -25.89 -17.16 12.18
N PHE A 581 -24.82 -17.03 11.40
CA PHE A 581 -24.05 -15.79 11.28
C PHE A 581 -23.29 -15.78 9.96
N ASN A 582 -22.82 -14.63 9.52
CA ASN A 582 -22.03 -14.49 8.32
C ASN A 582 -20.54 -14.81 8.60
N LEU A 583 -20.06 -15.95 8.08
CA LEU A 583 -18.67 -16.39 8.20
C LEU A 583 -17.65 -15.45 7.53
N ALA A 584 -18.10 -14.57 6.63
CA ALA A 584 -17.26 -13.55 6.01
C ALA A 584 -17.20 -12.25 6.83
N SER A 585 -18.08 -12.04 7.82
CA SER A 585 -18.13 -10.81 8.63
C SER A 585 -17.19 -10.91 9.84
N PRO A 586 -16.08 -10.14 9.88
CA PRO A 586 -15.15 -10.17 11.01
C PRO A 586 -15.83 -9.77 12.33
N LYS A 587 -16.80 -8.85 12.28
CA LYS A 587 -17.53 -8.39 13.47
C LYS A 587 -18.36 -9.51 14.10
N GLN A 588 -19.12 -10.25 13.29
CA GLN A 588 -19.92 -11.36 13.80
C GLN A 588 -19.03 -12.52 14.28
N LEU A 589 -17.92 -12.76 13.60
CA LEU A 589 -16.93 -13.74 14.06
C LEU A 589 -16.31 -13.36 15.40
N GLN A 590 -16.00 -12.08 15.61
CA GLN A 590 -15.47 -11.60 16.89
C GLN A 590 -16.47 -11.85 18.02
N GLU A 591 -17.75 -11.53 17.80
CA GLU A 591 -18.83 -11.76 18.77
C GLU A 591 -18.99 -13.26 19.10
N ILE A 592 -18.96 -14.13 18.09
CA ILE A 592 -19.04 -15.58 18.31
C ILE A 592 -17.81 -16.11 19.07
N LEU A 593 -16.62 -15.83 18.57
CA LEU A 593 -15.39 -16.46 19.06
C LEU A 593 -15.01 -15.94 20.45
N PHE A 594 -15.07 -14.63 20.68
CA PHE A 594 -14.53 -14.02 21.90
C PHE A 594 -15.61 -13.73 22.94
N ASP A 595 -16.81 -13.29 22.52
CA ASP A 595 -17.86 -12.92 23.48
C ASP A 595 -18.70 -14.14 23.88
N LYS A 596 -19.16 -14.94 22.91
CA LYS A 596 -20.01 -16.12 23.20
C LYS A 596 -19.22 -17.37 23.61
N LEU A 597 -18.22 -17.76 22.82
CA LEU A 597 -17.40 -18.93 23.11
C LEU A 597 -16.29 -18.65 24.13
N GLY A 598 -16.03 -17.38 24.43
CA GLY A 598 -15.06 -16.98 25.46
C GLY A 598 -13.61 -17.33 25.13
N LEU A 599 -13.27 -17.49 23.84
CA LEU A 599 -11.90 -17.81 23.44
C LEU A 599 -10.94 -16.67 23.75
N PRO A 600 -9.65 -16.95 24.01
CA PRO A 600 -8.68 -15.91 24.36
C PRO A 600 -8.39 -14.98 23.18
N VAL A 601 -8.27 -13.68 23.47
CA VAL A 601 -7.85 -12.67 22.47
C VAL A 601 -6.32 -12.68 22.35
N LEU A 602 -5.81 -13.39 21.34
CA LEU A 602 -4.36 -13.55 21.10
C LEU A 602 -3.71 -12.30 20.50
N LYS A 603 -4.44 -11.58 19.62
CA LYS A 603 -3.94 -10.40 18.91
C LYS A 603 -5.09 -9.43 18.66
N LYS A 604 -4.77 -8.13 18.61
CA LYS A 604 -5.72 -7.06 18.28
C LYS A 604 -5.36 -6.42 16.94
N THR A 605 -6.38 -6.01 16.21
CA THR A 605 -6.25 -5.18 15.01
C THR A 605 -5.71 -3.79 15.39
N PRO A 606 -5.19 -2.98 14.43
CA PRO A 606 -4.77 -1.61 14.71
C PRO A 606 -5.88 -0.73 15.33
N LYS A 607 -7.15 -1.08 15.10
CA LYS A 607 -8.32 -0.42 15.69
C LYS A 607 -8.71 -0.97 17.07
N GLY A 608 -7.89 -1.82 17.69
CA GLY A 608 -8.10 -2.38 19.03
C GLY A 608 -9.06 -3.58 19.12
N ALA A 609 -9.83 -3.88 18.08
CA ALA A 609 -10.72 -5.05 18.04
C ALA A 609 -9.94 -6.37 17.97
N PRO A 610 -10.43 -7.49 18.53
CA PRO A 610 -9.79 -8.81 18.42
C PRO A 610 -9.55 -9.22 16.96
N SER A 611 -8.36 -9.74 16.65
CA SER A 611 -8.02 -10.16 15.30
C SER A 611 -8.63 -11.51 14.98
N THR A 612 -9.25 -11.64 13.81
CA THR A 612 -9.72 -12.92 13.25
C THR A 612 -8.97 -13.24 11.95
N ASN A 613 -7.68 -12.89 11.86
CA ASN A 613 -6.85 -13.25 10.71
C ASN A 613 -6.48 -14.73 10.76
N GLU A 614 -5.97 -15.26 9.65
CA GLU A 614 -5.64 -16.68 9.50
C GLU A 614 -4.71 -17.20 10.61
N GLU A 615 -3.61 -16.49 10.90
CA GLU A 615 -2.68 -16.78 12.00
C GLU A 615 -3.39 -16.98 13.36
N VAL A 616 -4.33 -16.09 13.73
CA VAL A 616 -5.03 -16.20 15.01
C VAL A 616 -6.05 -17.33 14.99
N LEU A 617 -6.74 -17.56 13.87
CA LEU A 617 -7.69 -18.66 13.77
C LEU A 617 -7.01 -20.03 13.78
N GLU A 618 -5.81 -20.14 13.20
CA GLU A 618 -4.98 -21.35 13.27
C GLU A 618 -4.53 -21.65 14.70
N GLU A 619 -4.14 -20.64 15.47
CA GLU A 619 -3.76 -20.81 16.88
C GLU A 619 -4.97 -21.17 17.75
N LEU A 620 -6.12 -20.53 17.53
CA LEU A 620 -7.37 -20.89 18.22
C LEU A 620 -7.93 -22.25 17.81
N ALA A 621 -7.52 -22.79 16.65
CA ALA A 621 -7.96 -24.10 16.19
C ALA A 621 -7.44 -25.26 17.05
N TYR A 622 -6.40 -25.04 17.87
CA TYR A 622 -5.94 -26.01 18.87
C TYR A 622 -6.90 -26.09 20.07
N GLU A 623 -7.64 -25.02 20.37
CA GLU A 623 -8.54 -24.94 21.52
C GLU A 623 -9.99 -25.26 21.15
N HIS A 624 -10.44 -24.91 19.94
CA HIS A 624 -11.83 -25.10 19.52
C HIS A 624 -11.95 -25.52 18.06
N ALA A 625 -12.96 -26.36 17.75
CA ALA A 625 -13.21 -26.86 16.41
C ALA A 625 -13.72 -25.81 15.40
N LEU A 626 -14.26 -24.68 15.87
CA LEU A 626 -14.91 -23.67 15.02
C LEU A 626 -13.87 -22.86 14.24
N PRO A 627 -12.80 -22.31 14.87
CA PRO A 627 -11.68 -21.72 14.15
C PRO A 627 -11.12 -22.61 13.04
N LYS A 628 -10.97 -23.92 13.27
CA LYS A 628 -10.51 -24.87 12.26
C LYS A 628 -11.40 -24.89 11.02
N LEU A 629 -12.72 -24.99 11.21
CA LEU A 629 -13.69 -24.94 10.10
C LEU A 629 -13.68 -23.60 9.38
N LEU A 630 -13.49 -22.49 10.11
CA LEU A 630 -13.41 -21.16 9.52
C LEU A 630 -12.18 -20.97 8.63
N VAL A 631 -11.03 -21.52 9.03
CA VAL A 631 -9.82 -21.53 8.19
C VAL A 631 -10.07 -22.33 6.91
N GLU A 632 -10.64 -23.54 7.02
CA GLU A 632 -10.98 -24.37 5.85
C GLU A 632 -11.98 -23.67 4.92
N HIS A 633 -13.08 -23.13 5.48
CA HIS A 633 -14.11 -22.41 4.74
C HIS A 633 -13.53 -21.19 4.00
N ARG A 634 -12.70 -20.37 4.66
CA ARG A 634 -12.07 -19.20 4.03
C ARG A 634 -11.09 -19.60 2.94
N GLY A 635 -10.30 -20.66 3.15
CA GLY A 635 -9.41 -21.21 2.14
C GLY A 635 -10.16 -21.63 0.88
N LEU A 636 -11.22 -22.44 1.05
CA LEU A 636 -12.07 -22.90 -0.06
C LEU A 636 -12.83 -21.76 -0.75
N SER A 637 -13.38 -20.82 0.01
CA SER A 637 -14.11 -19.66 -0.53
C SER A 637 -13.19 -18.79 -1.38
N LYS A 638 -11.96 -18.53 -0.90
CA LYS A 638 -10.94 -17.81 -1.66
C LYS A 638 -10.53 -18.56 -2.92
N LEU A 639 -10.28 -19.86 -2.84
CA LEU A 639 -9.95 -20.69 -4.01
C LEU A 639 -11.06 -20.63 -5.07
N LYS A 640 -12.31 -20.74 -4.63
CA LYS A 640 -13.48 -20.70 -5.51
C LYS A 640 -13.60 -19.35 -6.23
N SER A 641 -13.64 -18.26 -5.46
CA SER A 641 -13.86 -16.91 -6.01
C SER A 641 -12.68 -16.40 -6.83
N THR A 642 -11.46 -16.82 -6.49
CA THR A 642 -10.24 -16.32 -7.14
C THR A 642 -9.89 -17.11 -8.39
N TYR A 643 -10.13 -18.42 -8.39
CA TYR A 643 -9.67 -19.31 -9.47
C TYR A 643 -10.82 -20.02 -10.18
N THR A 644 -11.55 -20.91 -9.51
CA THR A 644 -12.51 -21.79 -10.22
C THR A 644 -13.66 -21.02 -10.86
N ASP A 645 -14.09 -19.90 -10.28
CA ASP A 645 -15.14 -19.04 -10.85
C ASP A 645 -14.58 -18.03 -11.86
N LYS A 646 -13.36 -17.53 -11.62
CA LYS A 646 -12.80 -16.39 -12.38
C LYS A 646 -12.06 -16.83 -13.65
N LEU A 647 -11.28 -17.91 -13.58
CA LEU A 647 -10.45 -18.39 -14.70
C LEU A 647 -11.28 -18.73 -15.95
N PRO A 648 -12.43 -19.43 -15.87
CA PRO A 648 -13.25 -19.70 -17.06
C PRO A 648 -13.77 -18.42 -17.73
N LEU A 649 -14.00 -17.35 -16.96
CA LEU A 649 -14.43 -16.05 -17.48
C LEU A 649 -13.30 -15.25 -18.15
N MET A 650 -12.04 -15.66 -17.91
CA MET A 650 -10.84 -15.04 -18.47
C MET A 650 -10.34 -15.74 -19.74
N VAL A 651 -11.04 -16.79 -20.20
CA VAL A 651 -10.73 -17.44 -21.47
C VAL A 651 -11.03 -16.48 -22.60
N ASN A 652 -10.00 -16.14 -23.37
CA ASN A 652 -10.17 -15.37 -24.58
C ASN A 652 -10.92 -16.20 -25.63
N LYS A 653 -11.96 -15.63 -26.23
CA LYS A 653 -12.87 -16.34 -27.14
C LYS A 653 -12.22 -16.73 -28.47
N ASP A 654 -11.23 -15.96 -28.93
CA ASP A 654 -10.59 -16.17 -30.23
C ASP A 654 -9.50 -17.24 -30.13
N THR A 655 -8.75 -17.25 -29.02
CA THR A 655 -7.64 -18.20 -28.81
C THR A 655 -8.07 -19.45 -28.06
N GLY A 656 -9.15 -19.40 -27.29
CA GLY A 656 -9.56 -20.45 -26.35
C GLY A 656 -8.63 -20.59 -25.14
N ARG A 657 -7.81 -19.57 -24.85
CA ARG A 657 -6.74 -19.62 -23.84
C ARG A 657 -6.83 -18.46 -22.85
N VAL A 658 -6.20 -18.62 -21.70
CA VAL A 658 -6.04 -17.55 -20.70
C VAL A 658 -4.71 -16.85 -20.93
N HIS A 659 -4.75 -15.52 -20.94
CA HIS A 659 -3.58 -14.67 -21.17
C HIS A 659 -3.31 -13.83 -19.92
N THR A 660 -2.33 -14.24 -19.13
CA THR A 660 -1.89 -13.45 -17.97
C THR A 660 -1.04 -12.27 -18.43
N SER A 661 -0.97 -11.21 -17.61
CA SER A 661 -0.04 -10.10 -17.81
C SER A 661 1.10 -10.17 -16.81
N TYR A 662 2.34 -10.33 -17.30
CA TYR A 662 3.59 -10.23 -16.58
C TYR A 662 4.10 -8.79 -16.51
N HIS A 663 4.50 -8.37 -15.31
CA HIS A 663 5.05 -7.04 -15.08
C HIS A 663 6.51 -7.12 -14.65
N GLN A 664 7.39 -6.49 -15.43
CA GLN A 664 8.84 -6.42 -15.17
C GLN A 664 9.17 -5.37 -14.11
N ALA A 665 8.56 -4.18 -14.19
CA ALA A 665 8.94 -2.99 -13.42
C ALA A 665 8.01 -2.74 -12.22
N VAL A 666 7.72 -3.78 -11.41
CA VAL A 666 6.82 -3.68 -10.25
C VAL A 666 7.49 -4.11 -8.95
N THR A 667 8.17 -5.26 -8.93
CA THR A 667 8.81 -5.72 -7.70
C THR A 667 10.13 -5.00 -7.50
N ALA A 668 10.50 -4.65 -6.28
CA ALA A 668 11.77 -3.97 -6.05
C ALA A 668 12.99 -4.91 -6.29
N THR A 669 12.79 -6.22 -6.13
CA THR A 669 13.84 -7.24 -6.23
C THR A 669 14.15 -7.70 -7.65
N GLY A 670 13.37 -7.32 -8.66
CA GLY A 670 13.59 -7.81 -10.04
C GLY A 670 12.74 -9.00 -10.46
N ARG A 671 12.00 -9.64 -9.53
CA ARG A 671 11.09 -10.75 -9.86
C ARG A 671 9.94 -10.27 -10.76
N LEU A 672 9.52 -11.13 -11.69
CA LEU A 672 8.29 -10.92 -12.43
C LEU A 672 7.09 -11.03 -11.48
N SER A 673 6.09 -10.18 -11.69
CA SER A 673 4.77 -10.34 -11.08
C SER A 673 3.74 -10.62 -12.17
N SER A 674 2.58 -11.18 -11.82
CA SER A 674 1.54 -11.54 -12.78
C SER A 674 0.17 -11.04 -12.30
N SER A 675 -0.67 -10.59 -13.22
CA SER A 675 -2.06 -10.20 -12.99
C SER A 675 -2.98 -10.75 -14.09
N ASP A 676 -4.27 -10.81 -13.76
CA ASP A 676 -5.37 -11.12 -14.67
C ASP A 676 -5.18 -12.37 -15.55
N PRO A 677 -5.01 -13.57 -14.97
CA PRO A 677 -4.98 -13.89 -13.54
C PRO A 677 -3.57 -13.81 -12.93
N ASN A 678 -3.49 -13.66 -11.61
CA ASN A 678 -2.21 -13.79 -10.89
C ASN A 678 -1.85 -15.28 -10.71
N LEU A 679 -1.00 -15.79 -11.60
CA LEU A 679 -0.56 -17.19 -11.60
C LEU A 679 0.40 -17.51 -10.45
N GLN A 680 1.12 -16.50 -9.92
CA GLN A 680 2.06 -16.64 -8.80
C GLN A 680 1.38 -17.02 -7.49
N ASN A 681 0.07 -16.76 -7.36
CA ASN A 681 -0.66 -17.03 -6.12
C ASN A 681 -1.36 -18.40 -6.11
N ILE A 682 -1.30 -19.18 -7.19
CA ILE A 682 -1.97 -20.48 -7.28
C ILE A 682 -1.32 -21.44 -6.26
N PRO A 683 -2.06 -21.89 -5.23
CA PRO A 683 -1.45 -22.68 -4.17
C PRO A 683 -0.84 -24.00 -4.68
N ILE A 684 0.38 -24.28 -4.22
CA ILE A 684 1.19 -25.43 -4.66
C ILE A 684 0.88 -26.69 -3.86
N ARG A 685 0.56 -26.53 -2.57
CA ARG A 685 0.69 -27.62 -1.57
C ARG A 685 -0.62 -28.22 -1.08
N ASN A 686 -1.73 -27.55 -1.31
CA ASN A 686 -3.05 -28.04 -0.89
C ASN A 686 -3.69 -28.84 -2.03
N GLU A 687 -4.49 -29.85 -1.69
CA GLU A 687 -5.16 -30.71 -2.66
C GLU A 687 -6.03 -29.89 -3.64
N GLU A 688 -6.76 -28.91 -3.14
CA GLU A 688 -7.61 -28.07 -3.99
C GLU A 688 -6.82 -27.13 -4.93
N GLY A 689 -5.63 -26.66 -4.52
CA GLY A 689 -4.75 -25.89 -5.39
C GLY A 689 -4.11 -26.76 -6.47
N ARG A 690 -3.73 -27.99 -6.12
CA ARG A 690 -3.30 -29.01 -7.10
C ARG A 690 -4.38 -29.31 -8.13
N ARG A 691 -5.63 -29.44 -7.69
CA ARG A 691 -6.79 -29.61 -8.60
C ARG A 691 -6.99 -28.42 -9.53
N ILE A 692 -6.76 -27.19 -9.08
CA ILE A 692 -6.77 -26.01 -9.97
C ILE A 692 -5.67 -26.13 -11.03
N ARG A 693 -4.47 -26.59 -10.66
CA ARG A 693 -3.36 -26.82 -11.62
C ARG A 693 -3.66 -27.92 -12.63
N GLN A 694 -4.44 -28.93 -12.26
CA GLN A 694 -4.88 -29.98 -13.19
C GLN A 694 -5.73 -29.43 -14.34
N ALA A 695 -6.40 -28.29 -14.14
CA ALA A 695 -7.14 -27.63 -15.19
C ALA A 695 -6.24 -26.92 -16.22
N PHE A 696 -4.95 -26.68 -15.93
CA PHE A 696 -4.01 -26.11 -16.89
C PHE A 696 -3.45 -27.25 -17.74
N ILE A 697 -4.00 -27.41 -18.94
CA ILE A 697 -3.78 -28.58 -19.80
C ILE A 697 -2.96 -28.20 -21.04
N SER A 698 -2.51 -29.23 -21.76
CA SER A 698 -1.89 -29.08 -23.08
C SER A 698 -2.89 -29.40 -24.20
N PRO A 699 -2.71 -28.84 -25.41
CA PRO A 699 -3.52 -29.21 -26.58
C PRO A 699 -3.23 -30.64 -27.03
N GLU A 700 -4.12 -31.20 -27.86
CA GLU A 700 -3.94 -32.56 -28.39
C GLU A 700 -2.60 -32.71 -29.14
N GLY A 701 -1.90 -33.81 -28.89
CA GLY A 701 -0.57 -34.07 -29.45
C GLY A 701 0.59 -33.40 -28.69
N TYR A 702 0.31 -32.54 -27.71
CA TYR A 702 1.30 -31.88 -26.85
C TYR A 702 1.22 -32.41 -25.40
N GLN A 703 2.26 -32.10 -24.62
CA GLN A 703 2.31 -32.31 -23.18
C GLN A 703 2.84 -31.05 -22.50
N ILE A 704 2.50 -30.87 -21.23
CA ILE A 704 3.09 -29.83 -20.38
C ILE A 704 4.44 -30.33 -19.88
N MET A 705 5.46 -29.49 -20.01
CA MET A 705 6.77 -29.68 -19.40
C MET A 705 7.03 -28.53 -18.43
N ALA A 706 7.32 -28.85 -17.18
CA ALA A 706 7.63 -27.88 -16.14
C ALA A 706 9.07 -28.08 -15.68
N ALA A 707 9.84 -26.98 -15.63
CA ALA A 707 11.23 -26.97 -15.24
C ALA A 707 11.43 -26.00 -14.07
N ASP A 708 11.76 -26.52 -12.89
CA ASP A 708 11.90 -25.76 -11.63
C ASP A 708 13.35 -25.75 -11.14
N TYR A 709 13.82 -24.60 -10.68
CA TYR A 709 15.15 -24.53 -10.06
C TYR A 709 15.16 -25.04 -8.62
N SER A 710 15.83 -26.17 -8.40
CA SER A 710 15.89 -26.81 -7.09
C SER A 710 16.75 -26.00 -6.11
N GLN A 711 16.08 -25.30 -5.18
CA GLN A 711 16.68 -24.57 -4.06
C GLN A 711 17.64 -23.45 -4.50
N ILE A 712 17.31 -22.74 -5.58
CA ILE A 712 18.16 -21.69 -6.17
C ILE A 712 18.66 -20.65 -5.16
N GLU A 713 17.80 -20.17 -4.26
CA GLU A 713 18.19 -19.14 -3.29
C GLU A 713 19.23 -19.62 -2.28
N LEU A 714 19.20 -20.90 -1.87
CA LEU A 714 20.22 -21.46 -0.99
C LEU A 714 21.57 -21.64 -1.72
N ARG A 715 21.54 -21.99 -3.00
CA ARG A 715 22.76 -22.09 -3.84
C ARG A 715 23.38 -20.72 -4.06
N ILE A 716 22.55 -19.69 -4.26
CA ILE A 716 23.00 -18.30 -4.32
C ILE A 716 23.58 -17.86 -2.98
N MET A 717 22.94 -18.19 -1.85
CA MET A 717 23.51 -17.90 -0.53
C MET A 717 24.89 -18.56 -0.34
N ALA A 718 25.05 -19.83 -0.76
CA ALA A 718 26.36 -20.50 -0.73
C ALA A 718 27.42 -19.75 -1.57
N HIS A 719 27.02 -19.23 -2.73
CA HIS A 719 27.89 -18.44 -3.58
C HIS A 719 28.23 -17.06 -2.99
N LEU A 720 27.24 -16.31 -2.49
CA LEU A 720 27.46 -14.96 -1.95
C LEU A 720 28.24 -14.99 -0.63
N SER A 721 27.98 -15.99 0.22
CA SER A 721 28.66 -16.15 1.51
C SER A 721 30.02 -16.83 1.42
N GLN A 722 30.32 -17.52 0.32
CA GLN A 722 31.51 -18.38 0.16
C GLN A 722 31.69 -19.38 1.33
N ASP A 723 30.58 -19.77 1.97
CA ASP A 723 30.63 -20.64 3.14
C ASP A 723 31.00 -22.07 2.74
N LYS A 724 32.16 -22.53 3.20
CA LYS A 724 32.69 -23.87 2.87
C LYS A 724 31.77 -24.99 3.35
N GLY A 725 31.10 -24.83 4.48
CA GLY A 725 30.19 -25.84 5.03
C GLY A 725 28.97 -26.02 4.13
N LEU A 726 28.38 -24.90 3.69
CA LEU A 726 27.22 -24.89 2.81
C LEU A 726 27.58 -25.36 1.39
N ILE A 727 28.70 -24.91 0.84
CA ILE A 727 29.22 -25.36 -0.48
C ILE A 727 29.46 -26.88 -0.48
N ASN A 728 30.15 -27.41 0.52
CA ASN A 728 30.42 -28.85 0.61
C ASN A 728 29.12 -29.65 0.76
N ALA A 729 28.15 -29.17 1.54
CA ALA A 729 26.85 -29.83 1.68
C ALA A 729 26.13 -29.99 0.33
N PHE A 730 26.17 -28.96 -0.52
CA PHE A 730 25.59 -29.04 -1.86
C PHE A 730 26.38 -29.95 -2.81
N ASN A 731 27.71 -29.86 -2.82
CA ASN A 731 28.56 -30.68 -3.69
C ASN A 731 28.46 -32.18 -3.37
N GLU A 732 28.20 -32.52 -2.10
CA GLU A 732 27.97 -33.89 -1.66
C GLU A 732 26.51 -34.35 -1.80
N GLY A 733 25.61 -33.51 -2.34
CA GLY A 733 24.20 -33.83 -2.52
C GLY A 733 23.41 -34.00 -1.20
N LYS A 734 23.89 -33.41 -0.11
CA LYS A 734 23.24 -33.50 1.21
C LYS A 734 21.97 -32.65 1.25
N ASP A 735 20.90 -33.18 1.84
CA ASP A 735 19.72 -32.40 2.16
C ASP A 735 19.99 -31.52 3.39
N ILE A 736 20.30 -30.24 3.14
CA ILE A 736 20.64 -29.26 4.17
C ILE A 736 19.49 -29.13 5.18
N HIS A 737 18.23 -29.17 4.73
CA HIS A 737 17.08 -29.06 5.64
C HIS A 737 16.96 -30.27 6.56
N ARG A 738 17.20 -31.50 6.07
CA ARG A 738 17.25 -32.69 6.94
C ARG A 738 18.44 -32.64 7.88
N SER A 739 19.59 -32.16 7.43
CA SER A 739 20.77 -31.98 8.28
C SER A 739 20.49 -31.01 9.43
N THR A 740 19.90 -29.86 9.12
CA THR A 740 19.47 -28.88 10.13
C THR A 740 18.42 -29.48 11.07
N ALA A 741 17.43 -30.20 10.54
CA ALA A 741 16.40 -30.84 11.36
C ALA A 741 17.00 -31.87 12.34
N ALA A 742 17.90 -32.73 11.86
CA ALA A 742 18.59 -33.72 12.70
C ALA A 742 19.28 -33.06 13.89
N GLU A 743 19.91 -31.91 13.67
CA GLU A 743 20.62 -31.14 14.69
C GLU A 743 19.67 -30.41 15.65
N ILE A 744 18.62 -29.76 15.14
CA ILE A 744 17.61 -29.04 15.96
C ILE A 744 16.83 -30.01 16.84
N PHE A 745 16.40 -31.15 16.29
CA PHE A 745 15.58 -32.14 16.98
C PHE A 745 16.41 -33.20 17.71
N GLY A 746 17.75 -33.19 17.58
CA GLY A 746 18.64 -34.12 18.26
C GLY A 746 18.48 -35.59 17.84
N ILE A 747 18.14 -35.84 16.57
CA ILE A 747 17.86 -37.18 16.02
C ILE A 747 18.79 -37.52 14.85
N PRO A 748 19.09 -38.80 14.59
CA PRO A 748 19.85 -39.20 13.41
C PRO A 748 19.18 -38.75 12.11
N LEU A 749 19.99 -38.36 11.10
CA LEU A 749 19.51 -37.88 9.78
C LEU A 749 18.47 -38.80 9.14
N ALA A 750 18.65 -40.12 9.27
CA ALA A 750 17.73 -41.13 8.74
C ALA A 750 16.33 -41.08 9.38
N GLN A 751 16.24 -40.65 10.65
CA GLN A 751 15.01 -40.60 11.44
C GLN A 751 14.27 -39.26 11.32
N VAL A 752 14.84 -38.28 10.61
CA VAL A 752 14.18 -36.99 10.36
C VAL A 752 12.92 -37.20 9.53
N SER A 753 11.78 -36.87 10.12
CA SER A 753 10.48 -36.93 9.46
C SER A 753 10.32 -35.82 8.40
N SER A 754 9.39 -36.00 7.46
CA SER A 754 9.08 -34.97 6.47
C SER A 754 8.56 -33.67 7.09
N GLU A 755 7.92 -33.76 8.25
CA GLU A 755 7.45 -32.61 9.01
C GLU A 755 8.60 -31.86 9.67
N GLN A 756 9.51 -32.57 10.34
CA GLN A 756 10.71 -31.97 10.94
C GLN A 756 11.60 -31.31 9.88
N ARG A 757 11.77 -31.95 8.73
CA ARG A 757 12.44 -31.35 7.57
C ARG A 757 11.76 -30.06 7.11
N ARG A 758 10.43 -30.01 7.11
CA ARG A 758 9.64 -28.83 6.71
C ARG A 758 9.83 -27.67 7.68
N SER A 759 9.79 -27.94 8.97
CA SER A 759 10.07 -26.94 10.00
C SER A 759 11.49 -26.40 9.86
N ALA A 760 12.48 -27.28 9.69
CA ALA A 760 13.87 -26.88 9.45
C ALA A 760 14.07 -26.10 8.15
N LYS A 761 13.31 -26.40 7.09
CA LYS A 761 13.28 -25.59 5.86
C LYS A 761 12.86 -24.15 6.18
N ALA A 762 11.73 -23.99 6.87
CA ALA A 762 11.21 -22.67 7.21
C ALA A 762 12.17 -21.88 8.13
N ILE A 763 12.87 -22.58 9.03
CA ILE A 763 13.93 -22.01 9.88
C ILE A 763 15.13 -21.57 9.04
N ASN A 764 15.68 -22.43 8.17
CA ASN A 764 16.84 -22.10 7.35
C ASN A 764 16.58 -20.86 6.49
N PHE A 765 15.42 -20.80 5.84
CA PHE A 765 15.01 -19.60 5.11
C PHE A 765 14.86 -18.39 6.03
N GLY A 766 14.21 -18.55 7.19
CA GLY A 766 14.12 -17.49 8.19
C GLY A 766 15.49 -16.92 8.58
N LEU A 767 16.44 -17.78 8.94
CA LEU A 767 17.78 -17.39 9.37
C LEU A 767 18.56 -16.69 8.25
N ILE A 768 18.50 -17.25 7.05
CA ILE A 768 19.13 -16.70 5.84
C ILE A 768 18.57 -15.31 5.51
N TYR A 769 17.29 -15.08 5.80
CA TYR A 769 16.62 -13.80 5.58
C TYR A 769 16.71 -12.82 6.76
N GLY A 770 17.60 -13.06 7.72
CA GLY A 770 17.79 -12.13 8.85
C GLY A 770 16.68 -12.16 9.89
N MET A 771 15.99 -13.29 10.05
CA MET A 771 15.07 -13.50 11.16
C MET A 771 15.80 -13.38 12.51
N SER A 772 15.19 -12.64 13.44
CA SER A 772 15.70 -12.49 14.81
C SER A 772 15.39 -13.71 15.68
N SER A 773 16.09 -13.86 16.80
CA SER A 773 15.80 -14.92 17.79
C SER A 773 14.38 -14.85 18.34
N PHE A 774 13.78 -13.65 18.37
CA PHE A 774 12.36 -13.49 18.72
C PHE A 774 11.44 -14.08 17.64
N GLY A 775 11.75 -13.84 16.36
CA GLY A 775 10.98 -14.41 15.24
C GLY A 775 11.10 -15.93 15.19
N LEU A 776 12.32 -16.45 15.38
CA LEU A 776 12.58 -17.89 15.42
C LEU A 776 11.88 -18.58 16.60
N SER A 777 11.92 -17.95 17.78
CA SER A 777 11.23 -18.43 18.99
C SER A 777 9.72 -18.59 18.76
N ARG A 778 9.07 -17.59 18.13
CA ARG A 778 7.66 -17.69 17.77
C ARG A 778 7.39 -18.81 16.77
N GLN A 779 8.20 -18.92 15.73
CA GLN A 779 7.99 -19.91 14.67
C GLN A 779 8.19 -21.35 15.15
N LEU A 780 9.07 -21.55 16.13
CA LEU A 780 9.34 -22.87 16.73
C LEU A 780 8.50 -23.17 17.97
N GLY A 781 7.82 -22.18 18.54
CA GLY A 781 7.12 -22.32 19.83
C GLY A 781 8.06 -22.59 21.01
N ILE A 782 9.33 -22.20 20.92
CA ILE A 782 10.36 -22.43 21.96
C ILE A 782 10.73 -21.14 22.70
N PRO A 783 11.27 -21.21 23.93
CA PRO A 783 11.78 -20.04 24.64
C PRO A 783 12.87 -19.28 23.86
N ARG A 784 12.92 -17.96 24.01
CA ARG A 784 13.85 -17.08 23.28
C ARG A 784 15.33 -17.46 23.44
N HIS A 785 15.73 -17.94 24.62
CA HIS A 785 17.12 -18.32 24.89
C HIS A 785 17.53 -19.59 24.12
N GLU A 786 16.61 -20.55 23.95
CA GLU A 786 16.85 -21.74 23.13
C GLU A 786 16.92 -21.36 21.64
N ALA A 787 16.02 -20.50 21.17
CA ALA A 787 16.08 -19.97 19.81
C ALA A 787 17.43 -19.27 19.52
N GLN A 788 17.94 -18.47 20.46
CA GLN A 788 19.26 -17.86 20.31
C GLN A 788 20.37 -18.91 20.23
N LYS A 789 20.34 -19.94 21.09
CA LYS A 789 21.32 -21.04 21.05
C LYS A 789 21.32 -21.75 19.69
N TYR A 790 20.15 -21.95 19.08
CA TYR A 790 20.07 -22.54 17.73
C TYR A 790 20.64 -21.62 16.65
N MET A 791 20.37 -20.30 16.72
CA MET A 791 21.00 -19.34 15.82
C MET A 791 22.52 -19.38 15.93
N ASP A 792 23.03 -19.42 17.17
CA ASP A 792 24.47 -19.43 17.43
C ASP A 792 25.12 -20.72 16.88
N LEU A 793 24.49 -21.89 17.08
CA LEU A 793 24.94 -23.16 16.50
C LEU A 793 24.93 -23.13 14.97
N TYR A 794 23.87 -22.58 14.36
CA TYR A 794 23.76 -22.45 12.91
C TYR A 794 24.90 -21.59 12.35
N PHE A 795 25.19 -20.44 12.96
CA PHE A 795 26.28 -19.57 12.52
C PHE A 795 27.68 -20.10 12.86
N GLN A 796 27.83 -20.92 13.91
CA GLN A 796 29.08 -21.66 14.16
C GLN A 796 29.34 -22.71 13.06
N ARG A 797 28.27 -23.35 12.55
CA ARG A 797 28.36 -24.32 11.45
C ARG A 797 28.62 -23.63 10.10
N TYR A 798 27.97 -22.50 9.87
CA TYR A 798 28.02 -21.73 8.62
C TYR A 798 28.53 -20.29 8.88
N PRO A 799 29.81 -20.12 9.28
CA PRO A 799 30.36 -18.82 9.66
C PRO A 799 30.39 -17.82 8.50
N GLY A 800 30.54 -18.27 7.25
CA GLY A 800 30.52 -17.41 6.07
C GLY A 800 29.17 -16.72 5.86
N VAL A 801 28.07 -17.38 6.22
CA VAL A 801 26.72 -16.79 6.16
C VAL A 801 26.60 -15.63 7.16
N GLN A 802 27.13 -15.79 8.38
CA GLN A 802 27.11 -14.73 9.38
C GLN A 802 27.94 -13.51 8.95
N ALA A 803 29.13 -13.75 8.41
CA ALA A 803 30.00 -12.71 7.87
C ALA A 803 29.29 -11.94 6.75
N PHE A 804 28.75 -12.65 5.75
CA PHE A 804 27.98 -12.04 4.66
C PHE A 804 26.83 -11.15 5.15
N MET A 805 26.02 -11.63 6.11
CA MET A 805 24.92 -10.84 6.66
C MET A 805 25.40 -9.57 7.39
N HIS A 806 26.58 -9.59 8.00
CA HIS A 806 27.18 -8.39 8.58
C HIS A 806 27.67 -7.45 7.47
N ASP A 807 28.48 -7.94 6.56
CA ASP A 807 29.14 -7.16 5.52
C ASP A 807 28.13 -6.47 4.58
N ILE A 808 27.04 -7.16 4.22
CA ILE A 808 26.00 -6.59 3.36
C ILE A 808 25.23 -5.46 4.05
N ARG A 809 25.04 -5.53 5.37
CA ARG A 809 24.40 -4.44 6.14
C ARG A 809 25.30 -3.22 6.22
N GLU A 810 26.59 -3.41 6.42
CA GLU A 810 27.55 -2.30 6.46
C GLU A 810 27.72 -1.67 5.08
N THR A 811 27.79 -2.49 4.03
CA THR A 811 27.81 -2.03 2.63
C THR A 811 26.54 -1.22 2.30
N ALA A 812 25.36 -1.75 2.64
CA ALA A 812 24.08 -1.08 2.43
C ALA A 812 24.02 0.29 3.14
N LYS A 813 24.53 0.38 4.37
CA LYS A 813 24.60 1.65 5.11
C LYS A 813 25.57 2.64 4.47
N ALA A 814 26.70 2.17 3.95
CA ALA A 814 27.75 3.01 3.39
C ALA A 814 27.33 3.65 2.05
N GLN A 815 26.73 2.87 1.15
CA GLN A 815 26.38 3.33 -0.21
C GLN A 815 24.89 3.60 -0.44
N GLY A 816 24.01 3.22 0.49
CA GLY A 816 22.57 3.46 0.40
C GLY A 816 21.79 2.45 -0.46
N TYR A 817 22.44 1.45 -1.03
CA TYR A 817 21.83 0.39 -1.85
C TYR A 817 22.57 -0.95 -1.71
N VAL A 818 21.95 -2.03 -2.19
CA VAL A 818 22.58 -3.35 -2.36
C VAL A 818 22.52 -3.79 -3.82
N THR A 819 23.43 -4.68 -4.24
CA THR A 819 23.51 -5.20 -5.60
C THR A 819 23.27 -6.71 -5.68
N THR A 820 22.73 -7.18 -6.81
CA THR A 820 22.71 -8.60 -7.17
C THR A 820 24.03 -9.03 -7.81
N LEU A 821 24.18 -10.34 -8.09
CA LEU A 821 25.32 -10.87 -8.86
C LEU A 821 25.41 -10.29 -10.29
N PHE A 822 24.30 -9.75 -10.81
CA PHE A 822 24.21 -9.17 -12.15
C PHE A 822 23.95 -7.66 -12.10
N ASP A 823 24.50 -7.01 -11.07
CA ASP A 823 24.62 -5.55 -10.93
C ASP A 823 23.30 -4.78 -10.76
N ARG A 824 22.15 -5.47 -10.64
CA ARG A 824 20.88 -4.82 -10.29
C ARG A 824 20.99 -4.19 -8.92
N ARG A 825 20.60 -2.91 -8.83
CA ARG A 825 20.58 -2.15 -7.57
C ARG A 825 19.21 -2.18 -6.94
N LEU A 826 19.20 -2.26 -5.60
CA LEU A 826 18.04 -1.94 -4.78
C LEU A 826 18.42 -0.84 -3.80
N TYR A 827 17.84 0.34 -3.98
CA TYR A 827 18.02 1.48 -3.08
C TYR A 827 17.24 1.28 -1.78
N LEU A 828 17.83 1.69 -0.66
CA LEU A 828 17.32 1.46 0.69
C LEU A 828 17.28 2.78 1.46
N PRO A 829 16.28 3.66 1.22
CA PRO A 829 16.22 5.00 1.83
C PRO A 829 16.17 4.96 3.36
N ASP A 830 15.55 3.92 3.93
CA ASP A 830 15.41 3.74 5.37
C ASP A 830 16.62 3.07 6.04
N ILE A 831 17.70 2.72 5.31
CA ILE A 831 18.86 1.99 5.88
C ILE A 831 19.61 2.82 6.94
N GLN A 832 19.53 4.14 6.86
CA GLN A 832 20.10 5.08 7.83
C GLN A 832 19.03 5.71 8.74
N SER A 833 17.78 5.23 8.70
CA SER A 833 16.67 5.80 9.48
C SER A 833 16.97 5.80 10.98
N SER A 834 16.71 6.91 11.66
CA SER A 834 16.80 6.99 13.13
C SER A 834 15.78 6.06 13.81
N ASN A 835 14.65 5.79 13.14
CA ASN A 835 13.63 4.85 13.60
C ASN A 835 14.14 3.39 13.52
N ALA A 836 14.34 2.78 14.69
CA ALA A 836 14.89 1.43 14.80
C ALA A 836 14.04 0.34 14.11
N ILE A 837 12.72 0.52 14.01
CA ILE A 837 11.84 -0.46 13.33
C ILE A 837 12.03 -0.37 11.82
N ARG A 838 12.02 0.84 11.26
CA ARG A 838 12.24 1.06 9.82
C ARG A 838 13.64 0.62 9.40
N ARG A 839 14.66 1.01 10.16
CA ARG A 839 16.05 0.61 9.93
C ARG A 839 16.23 -0.91 9.93
N LYS A 840 15.69 -1.62 10.94
CA LYS A 840 15.74 -3.09 10.98
C LYS A 840 14.95 -3.76 9.85
N ALA A 841 13.90 -3.11 9.34
CA ALA A 841 13.21 -3.59 8.15
C ALA A 841 14.09 -3.44 6.91
N ALA A 842 14.70 -2.27 6.70
CA ALA A 842 15.65 -2.04 5.61
C ALA A 842 16.87 -2.97 5.67
N GLU A 843 17.43 -3.23 6.85
CA GLU A 843 18.54 -4.19 7.03
C GLU A 843 18.14 -5.62 6.63
N ARG A 844 16.90 -6.05 6.88
CA ARG A 844 16.41 -7.37 6.41
C ARG A 844 16.26 -7.39 4.89
N VAL A 845 15.75 -6.32 4.31
CA VAL A 845 15.65 -6.19 2.85
C VAL A 845 17.04 -6.21 2.21
N ALA A 846 18.03 -5.54 2.80
CA ALA A 846 19.42 -5.55 2.35
C ALA A 846 20.03 -6.96 2.25
N ILE A 847 19.68 -7.85 3.18
CA ILE A 847 20.13 -9.24 3.16
C ILE A 847 19.37 -10.05 2.11
N ASN A 848 18.05 -9.86 2.00
CA ASN A 848 17.20 -10.67 1.11
C ASN A 848 17.35 -10.32 -0.36
N ALA A 849 17.43 -9.04 -0.68
CA ALA A 849 17.34 -8.56 -2.05
C ALA A 849 18.44 -9.09 -2.97
N PRO A 850 19.73 -9.17 -2.57
CA PRO A 850 20.77 -9.78 -3.39
C PRO A 850 20.45 -11.23 -3.78
N MET A 851 19.89 -12.03 -2.86
CA MET A 851 19.54 -13.42 -3.14
C MET A 851 18.34 -13.54 -4.07
N GLN A 852 17.22 -12.89 -3.72
CA GLN A 852 15.98 -12.97 -4.49
C GLN A 852 16.14 -12.34 -5.87
N GLY A 853 16.86 -11.22 -5.95
CA GLY A 853 17.13 -10.54 -7.21
C GLY A 853 18.09 -11.34 -8.09
N THR A 854 19.13 -11.95 -7.52
CA THR A 854 19.98 -12.85 -8.31
C THR A 854 19.21 -14.05 -8.84
N ALA A 855 18.29 -14.64 -8.05
CA ALA A 855 17.43 -15.72 -8.54
C ALA A 855 16.53 -15.25 -9.71
N ALA A 856 15.91 -14.08 -9.57
CA ALA A 856 15.13 -13.48 -10.64
C ALA A 856 15.96 -13.25 -11.91
N ASP A 857 17.16 -12.68 -11.76
CA ASP A 857 18.07 -12.39 -12.86
C ASP A 857 18.50 -13.69 -13.59
N ILE A 858 18.75 -14.78 -12.85
CA ILE A 858 19.06 -16.10 -13.43
C ILE A 858 17.89 -16.60 -14.29
N ILE A 859 16.66 -16.54 -13.76
CA ILE A 859 15.46 -16.98 -14.49
C ILE A 859 15.26 -16.14 -15.74
N LYS A 860 15.39 -14.80 -15.65
CA LYS A 860 15.28 -13.90 -16.80
C LYS A 860 16.30 -14.25 -17.90
N ARG A 861 17.56 -14.51 -17.51
CA ARG A 861 18.61 -14.94 -18.45
C ARG A 861 18.31 -16.29 -19.09
N ALA A 862 17.77 -17.24 -18.33
CA ALA A 862 17.33 -18.53 -18.85
C ALA A 862 16.20 -18.36 -19.86
N MET A 863 15.19 -17.52 -19.55
CA MET A 863 14.08 -17.23 -20.45
C MET A 863 14.55 -16.65 -21.79
N ILE A 864 15.43 -15.65 -21.76
CA ILE A 864 15.98 -15.01 -22.97
C ILE A 864 16.77 -16.01 -23.82
N THR A 865 17.58 -16.86 -23.18
CA THR A 865 18.39 -17.84 -23.88
C THR A 865 17.52 -18.94 -24.50
N LEU A 866 16.56 -19.46 -23.73
CA LEU A 866 15.62 -20.47 -24.21
C LEU A 866 14.75 -19.96 -25.34
N ASP A 867 14.19 -18.75 -25.22
CA ASP A 867 13.37 -18.15 -26.27
C ASP A 867 14.14 -18.03 -27.59
N ARG A 868 15.43 -17.68 -27.54
CA ARG A 868 16.30 -17.69 -28.73
C ARG A 868 16.53 -19.10 -29.28
N GLU A 869 16.78 -20.08 -28.43
CA GLU A 869 17.02 -21.47 -28.86
C GLU A 869 15.79 -22.12 -29.48
N ILE A 870 14.59 -21.79 -28.98
CA ILE A 870 13.32 -22.33 -29.47
C ILE A 870 12.65 -21.46 -30.54
N ALA A 871 13.24 -20.31 -30.89
CA ALA A 871 12.68 -19.38 -31.85
C ALA A 871 12.39 -20.08 -33.20
N GLY A 872 11.18 -19.89 -33.72
CA GLY A 872 10.72 -20.49 -34.98
C GLY A 872 10.41 -21.99 -34.91
N GLN A 873 10.52 -22.65 -33.75
CA GLN A 873 10.19 -24.06 -33.60
C GLN A 873 8.69 -24.23 -33.22
N PRO A 874 7.84 -24.82 -34.08
CA PRO A 874 6.40 -24.96 -33.79
C PRO A 874 6.10 -26.04 -32.74
N ASP A 875 7.09 -26.89 -32.42
CA ASP A 875 6.94 -28.05 -31.54
C ASP A 875 7.07 -27.70 -30.05
N ILE A 876 7.40 -26.45 -29.71
CA ILE A 876 7.57 -25.99 -28.33
C ILE A 876 7.10 -24.54 -28.17
N LYS A 877 6.46 -24.24 -27.04
CA LYS A 877 6.12 -22.87 -26.63
C LYS A 877 6.38 -22.70 -25.16
N MET A 878 7.07 -21.63 -24.77
CA MET A 878 7.07 -21.17 -23.39
C MET A 878 5.74 -20.47 -23.11
N ILE A 879 5.02 -20.92 -22.08
CA ILE A 879 3.63 -20.48 -21.81
C ILE A 879 3.48 -19.82 -20.44
N MET A 880 4.31 -20.16 -19.45
CA MET A 880 4.24 -19.54 -18.10
C MET A 880 5.60 -19.42 -17.44
N GLN A 881 5.72 -18.42 -16.56
CA GLN A 881 6.77 -18.28 -15.57
C GLN A 881 6.08 -18.14 -14.20
N VAL A 882 6.36 -19.06 -13.27
CA VAL A 882 5.75 -19.06 -11.94
C VAL A 882 6.83 -19.34 -10.90
N HIS A 883 7.02 -18.45 -9.93
CA HIS A 883 8.10 -18.52 -8.94
C HIS A 883 9.48 -18.73 -9.56
N ASP A 884 10.05 -19.92 -9.40
CA ASP A 884 11.36 -20.33 -9.90
C ASP A 884 11.24 -21.38 -11.03
N GLU A 885 10.02 -21.53 -11.58
CA GLU A 885 9.62 -22.50 -12.60
C GLU A 885 9.30 -21.84 -13.95
N LEU A 886 9.72 -22.52 -15.04
CA LEU A 886 9.31 -22.24 -16.41
C LEU A 886 8.46 -23.40 -16.95
N VAL A 887 7.32 -23.06 -17.57
CA VAL A 887 6.36 -24.05 -18.09
C VAL A 887 6.23 -23.93 -19.61
N PHE A 888 6.22 -25.07 -20.27
CA PHE A 888 6.22 -25.21 -21.72
C PHE A 888 5.10 -26.14 -22.19
N GLU A 889 4.57 -25.87 -23.37
CA GLU A 889 3.87 -26.87 -24.18
C GLU A 889 4.86 -27.46 -25.17
N VAL A 890 4.99 -28.79 -25.20
CA VAL A 890 5.95 -29.49 -26.04
C VAL A 890 5.25 -30.63 -26.78
N ARG A 891 5.55 -30.79 -28.09
CA ARG A 891 5.00 -31.90 -28.88
C ARG A 891 5.45 -33.23 -28.30
N SER A 892 4.52 -34.16 -28.15
CA SER A 892 4.72 -35.40 -27.37
C SER A 892 5.90 -36.26 -27.86
N ASP A 893 6.20 -36.26 -29.16
CA ASP A 893 7.30 -37.01 -29.76
C ASP A 893 8.67 -36.31 -29.66
N LYS A 894 8.71 -35.06 -29.17
CA LYS A 894 9.93 -34.23 -29.02
C LYS A 894 10.31 -33.95 -27.57
N ILE A 895 9.64 -34.58 -26.61
CA ILE A 895 9.83 -34.34 -25.18
C ILE A 895 11.30 -34.50 -24.74
N GLU A 896 11.97 -35.61 -25.06
CA GLU A 896 13.35 -35.84 -24.61
C GLU A 896 14.36 -34.85 -25.25
N HIS A 897 14.09 -34.43 -26.49
CA HIS A 897 14.90 -33.42 -27.18
C HIS A 897 14.84 -32.09 -26.44
N PHE A 898 13.64 -31.57 -26.19
CA PHE A 898 13.47 -30.29 -25.51
C PHE A 898 13.77 -30.34 -24.02
N ARG A 899 13.55 -31.49 -23.34
CA ARG A 899 13.97 -31.68 -21.95
C ARG A 899 15.47 -31.44 -21.79
N THR A 900 16.27 -31.97 -22.71
CA THR A 900 17.74 -31.81 -22.67
C THR A 900 18.13 -30.35 -22.86
N ILE A 901 17.53 -29.67 -23.84
CA ILE A 901 17.78 -28.25 -24.12
C ILE A 901 17.40 -27.40 -22.91
N ILE A 902 16.15 -27.52 -22.43
CA ILE A 902 15.62 -26.73 -21.31
C ILE A 902 16.49 -26.91 -20.07
N LYS A 903 16.77 -28.16 -19.69
CA LYS A 903 17.58 -28.46 -18.51
C LYS A 903 18.98 -27.86 -18.61
N THR A 904 19.66 -28.11 -19.73
CA THR A 904 21.05 -27.64 -19.93
C THR A 904 21.12 -26.12 -19.89
N THR A 905 20.23 -25.45 -20.63
CA THR A 905 20.22 -23.98 -20.74
C THR A 905 19.88 -23.32 -19.41
N MET A 906 18.93 -23.87 -18.65
CA MET A 906 18.61 -23.36 -17.31
C MET A 906 19.75 -23.59 -16.31
N GLU A 907 20.36 -24.78 -16.28
CA GLU A 907 21.49 -25.06 -15.37
C GLU A 907 22.73 -24.21 -15.69
N GLN A 908 22.89 -23.80 -16.95
CA GLN A 908 23.99 -22.93 -17.42
C GLN A 908 23.68 -21.43 -17.39
N ALA A 909 22.47 -21.05 -16.95
CA ALA A 909 22.06 -19.64 -16.93
C ALA A 909 22.94 -18.76 -16.03
N ALA A 910 23.66 -19.34 -15.06
CA ALA A 910 24.71 -18.65 -14.32
C ALA A 910 25.85 -19.58 -13.88
N GLN A 911 27.05 -19.02 -13.72
CA GLN A 911 28.19 -19.72 -13.15
C GLN A 911 28.28 -19.40 -11.66
N LEU A 912 27.82 -20.34 -10.84
CA LEU A 912 27.93 -20.26 -9.38
C LEU A 912 28.99 -21.26 -8.87
N VAL A 913 29.44 -21.06 -7.64
CA VAL A 913 30.40 -21.98 -6.98
C VAL A 913 29.77 -23.35 -6.73
N VAL A 914 28.45 -23.39 -6.55
CA VAL A 914 27.64 -24.59 -6.46
C VAL A 914 26.81 -24.71 -7.74
N PRO A 915 26.76 -25.86 -8.43
CA PRO A 915 26.01 -26.00 -9.67
C PRO A 915 24.52 -25.70 -9.46
N LEU A 916 23.88 -25.03 -10.42
CA LEU A 916 22.43 -24.96 -10.47
C LEU A 916 21.89 -26.35 -10.84
N ILE A 917 20.74 -26.72 -10.28
CA ILE A 917 20.05 -27.97 -10.59
C ILE A 917 18.63 -27.61 -11.00
N VAL A 918 18.17 -28.24 -12.08
CA VAL A 918 16.82 -28.07 -12.61
C VAL A 918 16.13 -29.41 -12.65
N ASP A 919 14.99 -29.49 -11.96
CA ASP A 919 14.09 -30.65 -12.01
C ASP A 919 13.09 -30.42 -13.15
N VAL A 920 12.98 -31.39 -14.06
CA VAL A 920 12.07 -31.30 -15.22
C VAL A 920 11.05 -32.43 -15.14
N GLY A 921 9.78 -32.08 -14.97
CA GLY A 921 8.66 -33.01 -15.03
C GLY A 921 7.83 -32.82 -16.30
N VAL A 922 7.07 -33.86 -16.67
CA VAL A 922 6.26 -33.91 -17.88
C VAL A 922 4.93 -34.57 -17.55
N GLY A 923 3.83 -33.96 -18.00
CA GLY A 923 2.48 -34.43 -17.73
C GLY A 923 1.48 -33.93 -18.76
N LYS A 924 0.23 -34.40 -18.67
CA LYS A 924 -0.86 -33.89 -19.53
C LYS A 924 -1.35 -32.51 -19.08
N ASN A 925 -1.18 -32.22 -17.81
CA ASN A 925 -1.52 -30.96 -17.16
C ASN A 925 -0.37 -30.48 -16.27
N TRP A 926 -0.50 -29.25 -15.76
CA TRP A 926 0.54 -28.62 -14.96
C TRP A 926 0.77 -29.32 -13.61
N ASP A 927 -0.25 -29.89 -12.95
CA ASP A 927 -0.06 -30.64 -11.69
C ASP A 927 0.71 -31.95 -11.88
N GLU A 928 0.56 -32.62 -13.02
CA GLU A 928 1.33 -33.84 -13.33
C GLU A 928 2.78 -33.55 -13.70
N ALA A 929 3.03 -32.39 -14.33
CA ALA A 929 4.36 -31.97 -14.73
C ALA A 929 5.16 -31.36 -13.56
N HIS A 930 4.48 -30.78 -12.58
CA HIS A 930 5.05 -30.21 -11.36
C HIS A 930 5.29 -31.27 -10.28
#